data_AF-A0A067FM21-F1
#
_entry.id   AF-A0A067FM21-F1
#
_cell.length_a   1.000
_cell.length_b   1.000
_cell.length_c   1.000
_cell.angle_alpha   90.00
_cell.angle_beta   90.00
_cell.angle_gamma   90.00
#
_symmetry.space_group_name_H-M   'P 1'
#
loop_
_entity.id
_entity.type
_entity.pdbx_description
1 polymer ?
#
loop_
_entity_poly.entity_id
_entity_poly.type
_entity_poly.pdbx_seq_one_letter_code
_entity_poly.pdbx_strand_id
1 'polypeptide(L)'
;MAKPRKPKNEETKVENSGAVVRHQKLCLSIDMEKHQIYGYTELEIAVPDIGIVGLHAENLGIESVLVDGEPTEFEYYPHNHQNVENEKRWRSMVSSPSSAADAAAAVYISALERELVPNLLINCCKPFKGLTDQIEQMNLENKLDSSAEPKQNVKLVRIDYWVEKVEVGIHFDGNALHTDNQIRRARCWFPCIDDTTQRCCYDLEFTVSQNLIAVSAGSLLYQVLSKDDPPRKTYVYRLDVPVSAKWITLAVAPFEVLPDHHQSLMSHICLPANVSKIHNTVEFFHNAFSHYETYLDAKFPFGSYKQVFLAPEMAVSSSTFGAAMGIFSSQILYDEKVIDQAIDTSIKLSFALARQWFGVYITPELPNDEWLLDGLAGFLTDSFIKKFLGNNEARYRRYKANCAVCKADDSGATALSSSASCKDLYGTQCIGIFGKIRSCKSVAILQMLEKQMGSNFFRKILQNIISRAQGASPVRTLSTKEFRHFANKVGNLERPFLKEFFPRWVGTCGCPVLRMGFSYNKRKNIVELAVLRDCTVKPDSRTPVLSSNTDSENRDGDIGWPGMMSIRVHELDGMYDHPILPMAGDAWQLLEIQCHSKLAARRALKPKKGSKPDGCDDNGDAVAGLDMRSSMESPLSWIRADPEMEYLAEIHFNQPVQMWINQLEKDGDVVAQAQAIAALEALPHLSFNVVNTLNNFLSDSKAFWRVRIEAAYALANTASEETDWAGLLHLVKFYKSRRFDENIGLPRPNDFRDFSEYFVLEAIPHAVAMVRAADNKSPREAVEFVLQLLKYNDNNGNPYSDVFWLAALVQSVGELEFGQQSILFLSSLLKRIDRLLQFDRLMPSYNGILTISCIRTLTQIALKLSGFISLDQVVKLIKPFRDFNTIWQVRVEASRALLDLEFHCNGIDSALSLFIKSVEEEPSLRGQVKLGIHAMRICQIKGGSDSNHEVDTVTLVALLNLLESRIAFNNVFLRHHLFGILQILAGSPHALRSAQG
;
A
#
# COMPACT_ATOMS: atom_id res chain seq x y z
N MET A 1 19.61 29.72 51.24
CA MET A 1 18.67 28.96 52.09
C MET A 1 17.48 28.55 51.25
N ALA A 2 17.51 27.34 50.66
CA ALA A 2 16.42 26.80 49.87
C ALA A 2 15.82 25.61 50.63
N LYS A 3 14.53 25.71 50.98
CA LYS A 3 13.77 24.63 51.61
C LYS A 3 13.52 23.49 50.61
N PRO A 4 13.65 22.22 51.00
CA PRO A 4 13.24 21.11 50.15
C PRO A 4 11.70 21.02 50.12
N ARG A 5 11.11 20.99 48.93
CA ARG A 5 9.69 20.67 48.72
C ARG A 5 9.50 19.16 48.93
N LYS A 6 8.58 18.79 49.82
CA LYS A 6 8.09 17.42 50.02
C LYS A 6 7.50 16.88 48.70
N PRO A 7 7.75 15.61 48.33
CA PRO A 7 6.99 14.97 47.26
C PRO A 7 5.54 14.77 47.73
N LYS A 8 4.58 15.11 46.86
CA LYS A 8 3.18 14.69 47.01
C LYS A 8 3.14 13.17 46.79
N ASN A 9 2.62 12.43 47.76
CA ASN A 9 2.14 11.07 47.54
C ASN A 9 0.98 11.16 46.54
N GLU A 10 1.23 10.87 45.27
CA GLU A 10 0.20 10.33 44.41
C GLU A 10 -0.01 8.89 44.87
N GLU A 11 -1.20 8.61 45.38
CA GLU A 11 -1.67 7.24 45.57
C GLU A 11 -1.68 6.56 44.20
N THR A 12 -0.60 5.86 43.88
CA THR A 12 -0.57 4.85 42.83
C THR A 12 -1.64 3.82 43.17
N LYS A 13 -2.80 3.92 42.52
CA LYS A 13 -3.70 2.77 42.36
C LYS A 13 -2.83 1.63 41.85
N VAL A 14 -2.71 0.58 42.66
CA VAL A 14 -2.11 -0.69 42.23
C VAL A 14 -2.96 -1.17 41.06
N GLU A 15 -2.44 -1.03 39.83
CA GLU A 15 -3.03 -1.71 38.68
C GLU A 15 -2.94 -3.21 38.97
N ASN A 16 -4.08 -3.88 39.09
CA ASN A 16 -4.13 -5.34 39.19
C ASN A 16 -3.31 -5.92 38.03
N SER A 17 -2.19 -6.59 38.33
CA SER A 17 -1.36 -7.20 37.29
C SER A 17 -2.17 -8.27 36.57
N GLY A 18 -2.50 -8.06 35.30
CA GLY A 18 -3.16 -9.08 34.47
C GLY A 18 -2.30 -10.33 34.28
N ALA A 19 -2.90 -11.41 33.79
CA ALA A 19 -2.17 -12.65 33.49
C ALA A 19 -1.10 -12.41 32.41
N VAL A 20 0.09 -12.97 32.60
CA VAL A 20 1.20 -12.87 31.62
C VAL A 20 1.65 -14.27 31.22
N VAL A 21 1.54 -14.59 29.92
CA VAL A 21 2.07 -15.84 29.36
C VAL A 21 3.57 -15.68 29.14
N ARG A 22 4.38 -16.61 29.66
CA ARG A 22 5.85 -16.60 29.49
C ARG A 22 6.31 -17.46 28.33
N HIS A 23 5.69 -18.63 28.20
CA HIS A 23 5.98 -19.61 27.16
C HIS A 23 4.67 -20.28 26.76
N GLN A 24 4.54 -20.64 25.48
CA GLN A 24 3.37 -21.36 24.98
C GLN A 24 3.79 -22.47 24.01
N LYS A 25 3.36 -23.70 24.30
CA LYS A 25 3.54 -24.86 23.43
C LYS A 25 2.24 -25.17 22.71
N LEU A 26 2.31 -25.42 21.39
CA LEU A 26 1.19 -25.91 20.58
C LEU A 26 1.53 -27.30 20.06
N CYS A 27 0.65 -28.26 20.30
CA CYS A 27 0.77 -29.62 19.78
C CYS A 27 -0.50 -29.98 19.02
N LEU A 28 -0.45 -29.88 17.69
CA LEU A 28 -1.63 -30.00 16.84
C LEU A 28 -1.48 -31.13 15.82
N SER A 29 -2.53 -31.93 15.70
CA SER A 29 -2.71 -32.90 14.63
C SER A 29 -3.67 -32.34 13.59
N ILE A 30 -3.26 -32.36 12.32
CA ILE A 30 -4.05 -31.87 11.20
C ILE A 30 -4.49 -33.06 10.35
N ASP A 31 -5.81 -33.27 10.29
CA ASP A 31 -6.45 -34.25 9.44
C ASP A 31 -7.00 -33.55 8.20
N MET A 32 -6.30 -33.68 7.07
CA MET A 32 -6.69 -33.08 5.80
C MET A 32 -7.89 -33.77 5.15
N GLU A 33 -8.20 -35.03 5.48
CA GLU A 33 -9.34 -35.73 4.87
C GLU A 33 -10.65 -35.31 5.52
N LYS A 34 -10.62 -35.12 6.85
CA LYS A 34 -11.79 -34.66 7.62
C LYS A 34 -11.89 -33.15 7.74
N HIS A 35 -10.89 -32.41 7.27
CA HIS A 35 -10.71 -30.98 7.52
C HIS A 35 -10.84 -30.67 9.03
N GLN A 36 -10.11 -31.43 9.85
CA GLN A 36 -10.15 -31.32 11.32
C GLN A 36 -8.77 -31.00 11.88
N ILE A 37 -8.75 -30.17 12.91
CA ILE A 37 -7.55 -29.82 13.68
C ILE A 37 -7.88 -30.04 15.14
N TYR A 38 -7.08 -30.85 15.82
CA TYR A 38 -7.25 -31.18 17.23
C TYR A 38 -5.90 -31.35 17.90
N GLY A 39 -5.87 -31.16 19.21
CA GLY A 39 -4.67 -31.31 20.01
C GLY A 39 -4.76 -30.50 21.28
N TYR A 40 -3.63 -29.97 21.72
CA TYR A 40 -3.58 -29.22 22.97
C TYR A 40 -2.59 -28.07 22.90
N THR A 41 -2.78 -27.11 23.80
CA THR A 41 -1.80 -26.07 24.08
C THR A 41 -1.43 -26.08 25.56
N GLU A 42 -0.16 -25.83 25.85
CA GLU A 42 0.36 -25.68 27.22
C GLU A 42 0.90 -24.25 27.35
N LEU A 43 0.43 -23.53 28.37
CA LEU A 43 0.83 -22.15 28.65
C LEU A 43 1.46 -22.07 30.03
N GLU A 44 2.66 -21.51 30.11
CA GLU A 44 3.25 -21.10 31.38
C GLU A 44 2.77 -19.68 31.70
N ILE A 45 1.85 -19.56 32.65
CA ILE A 45 1.15 -18.30 32.95
C ILE A 45 1.52 -17.81 34.34
N ALA A 46 2.00 -16.58 34.45
CA ALA A 46 2.02 -15.86 35.71
C ALA A 46 0.58 -15.43 36.04
N VAL A 47 -0.01 -16.10 37.04
CA VAL A 47 -1.42 -15.95 37.40
C VAL A 47 -1.62 -14.69 38.25
N PRO A 48 -2.65 -13.88 37.98
CA PRO A 48 -2.97 -12.69 38.77
C PRO A 48 -3.45 -13.07 40.18
N ASP A 49 -3.41 -12.13 41.13
CA ASP A 49 -3.81 -12.39 42.52
C ASP A 49 -5.28 -12.86 42.66
N ILE A 50 -6.15 -12.48 41.72
CA ILE A 50 -7.55 -12.93 41.66
C ILE A 50 -7.69 -14.42 41.31
N GLY A 51 -6.63 -15.06 40.81
CA GLY A 51 -6.61 -16.47 40.46
C GLY A 51 -7.36 -16.86 39.18
N ILE A 52 -8.06 -15.94 38.52
CA ILE A 52 -8.77 -16.18 37.26
C ILE A 52 -7.92 -15.70 36.10
N VAL A 53 -7.72 -16.56 35.10
CA VAL A 53 -7.00 -16.25 33.86
C VAL A 53 -7.99 -16.18 32.71
N GLY A 54 -8.04 -15.04 32.01
CA GLY A 54 -8.82 -14.88 30.79
C GLY A 54 -7.99 -15.12 29.54
N LEU A 55 -8.41 -16.07 28.70
CA LEU A 55 -7.86 -16.34 27.37
C LEU A 55 -8.91 -16.04 26.29
N HIS A 56 -8.43 -15.87 25.06
CA HIS A 56 -9.26 -15.75 23.87
C HIS A 56 -9.25 -17.09 23.14
N ALA A 57 -10.44 -17.63 22.90
CA ALA A 57 -10.66 -18.87 22.19
C ALA A 57 -11.96 -18.70 21.38
N GLU A 58 -11.88 -18.58 20.05
CA GLU A 58 -13.06 -18.42 19.21
C GLU A 58 -13.14 -19.57 18.23
N ASN A 59 -14.34 -20.06 17.89
CA ASN A 59 -14.47 -21.16 16.92
C ASN A 59 -13.70 -22.45 17.36
N LEU A 60 -13.59 -22.66 18.67
CA LEU A 60 -12.94 -23.82 19.29
C LEU A 60 -13.94 -24.62 20.13
N GLY A 61 -13.85 -25.95 20.08
CA GLY A 61 -14.43 -26.84 21.08
C GLY A 61 -13.40 -27.13 22.15
N ILE A 62 -13.66 -26.74 23.40
CA ILE A 62 -12.77 -26.97 24.54
C ILE A 62 -13.17 -28.29 25.19
N GLU A 63 -12.25 -29.26 25.21
CA GLU A 63 -12.50 -30.60 25.76
C GLU A 63 -12.26 -30.63 27.27
N SER A 64 -11.08 -30.17 27.69
CA SER A 64 -10.68 -30.12 29.09
C SER A 64 -9.62 -29.07 29.34
N VAL A 65 -9.53 -28.61 30.59
CA VAL A 65 -8.52 -27.65 31.05
C VAL A 65 -7.87 -28.22 32.32
N LEU A 66 -6.55 -28.32 32.31
CA LEU A 66 -5.75 -28.76 33.46
C LEU A 66 -4.82 -27.63 33.92
N VAL A 67 -4.68 -27.48 35.24
CA VAL A 67 -3.75 -26.54 35.88
C VAL A 67 -2.80 -27.33 36.76
N ASP A 68 -1.51 -27.25 36.47
CA ASP A 68 -0.44 -28.05 37.10
C ASP A 68 -0.72 -29.58 37.04
N GLY A 69 -1.41 -30.03 35.98
CA GLY A 69 -1.78 -31.44 35.76
C GLY A 69 -3.12 -31.88 36.37
N GLU A 70 -3.79 -31.01 37.13
CA GLU A 70 -5.09 -31.31 37.74
C GLU A 70 -6.25 -30.64 36.96
N PRO A 71 -7.38 -31.32 36.72
CA PRO A 71 -8.54 -30.71 36.09
C PRO A 71 -9.07 -29.50 36.89
N THR A 72 -9.48 -28.44 36.19
CA THR A 72 -10.06 -27.24 36.82
C THR A 72 -11.40 -26.84 36.20
N GLU A 73 -12.17 -26.03 36.94
CA GLU A 73 -13.38 -25.39 36.42
C GLU A 73 -13.02 -24.21 35.51
N PHE A 74 -13.73 -24.12 34.38
CA PHE A 74 -13.60 -23.03 33.43
C PHE A 74 -14.97 -22.61 32.87
N GLU A 75 -15.08 -21.34 32.49
CA GLU A 75 -16.25 -20.79 31.81
C GLU A 75 -15.86 -20.44 30.38
N TYR A 76 -16.63 -20.93 29.41
CA TYR A 76 -16.40 -20.69 27.99
C TYR A 76 -17.66 -20.09 27.35
N TYR A 77 -17.50 -18.90 26.76
CA TYR A 77 -18.57 -18.14 26.13
C TYR A 77 -18.27 -17.98 24.63
N PRO A 78 -18.55 -19.00 23.79
CA PRO A 78 -18.37 -18.86 22.35
C PRO A 78 -19.33 -17.80 21.80
N HIS A 79 -18.86 -16.96 20.88
CA HIS A 79 -19.71 -15.93 20.29
C HIS A 79 -20.61 -16.55 19.22
N ASN A 80 -21.81 -16.95 19.62
CA ASN A 80 -22.81 -17.47 18.70
C ASN A 80 -23.35 -16.35 17.80
N HIS A 81 -22.87 -16.29 16.55
CA HIS A 81 -23.47 -15.48 15.48
C HIS A 81 -24.81 -16.10 15.03
N GLN A 82 -25.88 -15.91 15.83
CA GLN A 82 -27.23 -16.39 15.47
C GLN A 82 -27.92 -15.43 14.50
N ASN A 83 -28.27 -15.92 13.31
CA ASN A 83 -28.89 -15.15 12.21
C ASN A 83 -30.42 -14.99 12.32
N VAL A 84 -31.12 -15.74 13.18
CA VAL A 84 -32.57 -15.97 13.00
C VAL A 84 -33.46 -14.90 13.66
N GLU A 85 -32.97 -14.15 14.66
CA GLU A 85 -33.74 -13.07 15.32
C GLU A 85 -33.48 -11.67 14.74
N ASN A 86 -32.47 -11.51 13.88
CA ASN A 86 -31.98 -10.19 13.45
C ASN A 86 -32.80 -9.54 12.33
N GLU A 87 -33.43 -10.30 11.43
CA GLU A 87 -34.22 -9.68 10.34
C GLU A 87 -35.38 -8.81 10.83
N LYS A 88 -36.09 -9.28 11.87
CA LYS A 88 -37.20 -8.52 12.47
C LYS A 88 -36.70 -7.28 13.21
N ARG A 89 -35.50 -7.37 13.80
CA ARG A 89 -34.82 -6.26 14.47
C ARG A 89 -34.40 -5.18 13.49
N TRP A 90 -33.83 -5.54 12.34
CA TRP A 90 -33.38 -4.54 11.35
C TRP A 90 -34.52 -3.88 10.61
N ARG A 91 -35.57 -4.64 10.23
CA ARG A 91 -36.76 -4.09 9.56
C ARG A 91 -37.50 -3.03 10.38
N SER A 92 -37.38 -3.04 11.71
CA SER A 92 -37.99 -2.01 12.57
C SER A 92 -37.08 -0.82 12.86
N MET A 93 -35.76 -0.99 12.75
CA MET A 93 -34.76 0.06 13.04
C MET A 93 -34.32 0.85 11.81
N VAL A 94 -34.41 0.26 10.61
CA VAL A 94 -33.85 0.84 9.38
C VAL A 94 -34.98 1.40 8.50
N SER A 95 -35.01 2.72 8.38
CA SER A 95 -35.97 3.45 7.53
C SER A 95 -35.31 4.31 6.45
N SER A 96 -34.00 4.55 6.58
CA SER A 96 -33.21 5.41 5.69
C SER A 96 -31.74 4.96 5.64
N PRO A 97 -30.97 5.37 4.62
CA PRO A 97 -29.53 5.13 4.56
C PRO A 97 -28.78 5.62 5.81
N SER A 98 -29.15 6.77 6.38
CA SER A 98 -28.54 7.29 7.62
C SER A 98 -28.80 6.37 8.82
N SER A 99 -30.04 5.91 9.02
CA SER A 99 -30.35 4.94 10.09
C SER A 99 -29.61 3.60 9.90
N ALA A 100 -29.41 3.17 8.65
CA ALA A 100 -28.63 1.98 8.34
C ALA A 100 -27.14 2.17 8.66
N ALA A 101 -26.58 3.35 8.37
CA ALA A 101 -25.20 3.69 8.70
C ALA A 101 -24.95 3.76 10.22
N ASP A 102 -25.88 4.34 10.98
CA ASP A 102 -25.80 4.38 12.44
C ASP A 102 -25.88 2.97 13.04
N ALA A 103 -26.80 2.14 12.55
CA ALA A 103 -26.89 0.73 12.92
C ALA A 103 -25.60 -0.03 12.58
N ALA A 104 -25.04 0.19 11.39
CA ALA A 104 -23.79 -0.41 10.97
C ALA A 104 -22.63 -0.01 11.88
N ALA A 105 -22.55 1.27 12.29
CA ALA A 105 -21.53 1.75 13.21
C ALA A 105 -21.64 1.09 14.59
N ALA A 106 -22.85 1.00 15.13
CA ALA A 106 -23.10 0.33 16.41
C ALA A 106 -22.71 -1.17 16.35
N VAL A 107 -23.13 -1.88 15.29
CA VAL A 107 -22.77 -3.29 15.05
C VAL A 107 -21.27 -3.47 14.92
N TYR A 108 -20.62 -2.60 14.12
CA TYR A 108 -19.20 -2.70 13.84
C TYR A 108 -18.36 -2.49 15.09
N ILE A 109 -18.63 -1.42 15.86
CA ILE A 109 -17.96 -1.11 17.13
C ILE A 109 -18.21 -2.21 18.15
N SER A 110 -19.48 -2.62 18.35
CA SER A 110 -19.83 -3.65 19.33
C SER A 110 -19.09 -4.96 19.06
N ALA A 111 -18.96 -5.37 17.80
CA ALA A 111 -18.20 -6.57 17.47
C ALA A 111 -16.68 -6.38 17.66
N LEU A 112 -16.12 -5.18 17.43
CA LEU A 112 -14.70 -4.91 17.77
C LEU A 112 -14.42 -4.91 19.28
N GLU A 113 -15.34 -4.38 20.09
CA GLU A 113 -15.26 -4.40 21.55
C GLU A 113 -15.40 -5.81 22.09
N ARG A 114 -16.34 -6.59 21.54
CA ARG A 114 -16.51 -8.01 21.89
C ARG A 114 -15.27 -8.83 21.58
N GLU A 115 -14.60 -8.55 20.46
CA GLU A 115 -13.32 -9.17 20.12
C GLU A 115 -12.16 -8.76 21.06
N LEU A 116 -12.30 -7.75 21.93
CA LEU A 116 -11.29 -7.41 22.95
C LEU A 116 -11.44 -8.21 24.25
N VAL A 117 -12.61 -8.78 24.50
CA VAL A 117 -12.92 -9.41 25.78
C VAL A 117 -12.50 -10.89 25.74
N PRO A 118 -11.74 -11.39 26.73
CA PRO A 118 -11.47 -12.80 26.88
C PRO A 118 -12.76 -13.58 27.11
N ASN A 119 -12.91 -14.71 26.41
CA ASN A 119 -14.13 -15.51 26.43
C ASN A 119 -13.92 -16.94 26.94
N LEU A 120 -12.70 -17.28 27.35
CA LEU A 120 -12.36 -18.47 28.11
C LEU A 120 -11.77 -18.04 29.46
N LEU A 121 -12.51 -18.24 30.54
CA LEU A 121 -12.10 -17.90 31.90
C LEU A 121 -11.72 -19.16 32.65
N ILE A 122 -10.49 -19.24 33.13
CA ILE A 122 -9.94 -20.43 33.79
C ILE A 122 -9.67 -20.11 35.25
N ASN A 123 -10.25 -20.88 36.16
CA ASN A 123 -9.96 -20.76 37.57
C ASN A 123 -8.63 -21.49 37.89
N CYS A 124 -7.60 -20.73 38.25
CA CYS A 124 -6.28 -21.26 38.61
C CYS A 124 -6.08 -21.34 40.13
N CYS A 125 -7.10 -21.01 40.94
CA CYS A 125 -7.08 -21.22 42.38
C CYS A 125 -7.36 -22.69 42.70
N LYS A 126 -6.59 -23.26 43.65
CA LYS A 126 -6.98 -24.54 44.25
C LYS A 126 -8.29 -24.34 45.02
N PRO A 127 -9.24 -25.29 45.01
CA PRO A 127 -10.28 -25.32 46.02
C PRO A 127 -9.58 -25.47 47.39
N PHE A 128 -9.80 -24.51 48.28
CA PHE A 128 -9.29 -24.52 49.65
C PHE A 128 -9.79 -25.80 50.34
N LYS A 129 -8.93 -26.84 50.42
CA LYS A 129 -9.16 -27.93 51.37
C LYS A 129 -8.86 -27.40 52.77
N GLY A 130 -9.93 -27.25 53.56
CA GLY A 130 -9.92 -27.37 55.02
C GLY A 130 -9.07 -26.35 55.79
N LEU A 131 -9.77 -25.44 56.44
CA LEU A 131 -9.25 -24.57 57.50
C LEU A 131 -8.91 -25.40 58.77
N THR A 132 -7.94 -26.32 58.69
CA THR A 132 -7.52 -27.13 59.84
C THR A 132 -6.04 -27.49 59.88
N ASP A 133 -5.30 -27.45 58.77
CA ASP A 133 -3.89 -27.90 58.77
C ASP A 133 -2.85 -26.77 58.88
N GLN A 134 -3.27 -25.49 58.91
CA GLN A 134 -2.34 -24.34 59.04
C GLN A 134 -2.07 -23.89 60.48
N ILE A 135 -2.67 -24.53 61.49
CA ILE A 135 -2.37 -24.19 62.90
C ILE A 135 -1.15 -24.96 63.42
N GLU A 136 -0.72 -26.07 62.78
CA GLU A 136 0.43 -26.85 63.25
C GLU A 136 1.78 -26.47 62.62
N GLN A 137 1.81 -25.78 61.47
CA GLN A 137 3.07 -25.35 60.83
C GLN A 137 3.52 -23.91 61.17
N MET A 138 2.73 -23.15 61.93
CA MET A 138 3.07 -21.76 62.28
C MET A 138 3.95 -21.59 63.54
N ASN A 139 4.38 -22.66 64.20
CA ASN A 139 5.11 -22.59 65.47
C ASN A 139 6.57 -23.05 65.44
N LEU A 140 7.17 -23.31 64.28
CA LEU A 140 8.57 -23.73 64.25
C LEU A 140 9.36 -23.24 63.02
N GLU A 141 9.35 -21.95 62.72
CA GLU A 141 10.40 -21.34 61.89
C GLU A 141 10.38 -19.81 62.00
N ASN A 142 10.91 -19.29 63.12
CA ASN A 142 11.28 -17.89 63.27
C ASN A 142 12.79 -17.82 63.50
N LYS A 143 13.58 -17.65 62.44
CA LYS A 143 14.91 -17.01 62.41
C LYS A 143 15.51 -17.00 60.98
N LEU A 144 15.78 -15.79 60.48
CA LEU A 144 16.79 -15.34 59.47
C LEU A 144 17.15 -16.31 58.32
N ASP A 145 17.11 -15.96 57.03
CA ASP A 145 17.61 -14.73 56.40
C ASP A 145 17.04 -14.52 54.99
N SER A 146 17.06 -13.25 54.59
CA SER A 146 16.57 -12.63 53.36
C SER A 146 17.44 -12.90 52.11
N SER A 147 16.88 -13.48 51.06
CA SER A 147 17.26 -13.23 49.63
C SER A 147 16.36 -13.93 48.59
N ALA A 148 15.07 -14.16 48.87
CA ALA A 148 14.17 -14.71 47.85
C ALA A 148 13.52 -13.59 47.02
N GLU A 149 13.84 -13.55 45.73
CA GLU A 149 12.98 -12.90 44.73
C GLU A 149 11.52 -13.36 44.95
N PRO A 150 10.50 -12.49 44.77
CA PRO A 150 9.13 -12.91 44.93
C PRO A 150 8.85 -14.05 43.95
N LYS A 151 8.61 -15.27 44.46
CA LYS A 151 8.20 -16.41 43.63
C LYS A 151 6.88 -16.04 42.96
N GLN A 152 6.96 -15.55 41.73
CA GLN A 152 5.81 -15.24 40.90
C GLN A 152 4.97 -16.52 40.78
N ASN A 153 3.65 -16.43 41.01
CA ASN A 153 2.71 -17.54 40.98
C ASN A 153 2.53 -18.05 39.54
N VAL A 154 3.54 -18.76 39.01
CA VAL A 154 3.52 -19.33 37.67
C VAL A 154 2.85 -20.70 37.71
N LYS A 155 1.87 -20.89 36.83
CA LYS A 155 1.10 -22.11 36.65
C LYS A 155 1.26 -22.65 35.24
N LEU A 156 1.26 -23.97 35.11
CA LEU A 156 1.20 -24.63 33.80
C LEU A 156 -0.26 -24.93 33.48
N VAL A 157 -0.82 -24.26 32.48
CA VAL A 157 -2.20 -24.45 32.04
C VAL A 157 -2.19 -25.24 30.74
N ARG A 158 -2.81 -26.41 30.73
CA ARG A 158 -3.01 -27.25 29.54
C ARG A 158 -4.47 -27.19 29.12
N ILE A 159 -4.70 -26.98 27.83
CA ILE A 159 -6.04 -26.93 27.24
C ILE A 159 -6.06 -27.89 26.08
N ASP A 160 -6.91 -28.91 26.16
CA ASP A 160 -7.18 -29.86 25.08
C ASP A 160 -8.41 -29.36 24.30
N TYR A 161 -8.28 -29.23 22.97
CA TYR A 161 -9.27 -28.58 22.13
C TYR A 161 -9.23 -29.04 20.67
N TRP A 162 -10.30 -28.73 19.94
CA TRP A 162 -10.36 -28.87 18.48
C TRP A 162 -10.95 -27.62 17.83
N VAL A 163 -10.68 -27.43 16.54
CA VAL A 163 -11.25 -26.33 15.75
C VAL A 163 -12.62 -26.76 15.23
N GLU A 164 -13.67 -25.99 15.52
CA GLU A 164 -15.05 -26.35 15.12
C GLU A 164 -15.26 -26.21 13.62
N LYS A 165 -14.92 -25.05 13.05
CA LYS A 165 -15.08 -24.80 11.61
C LYS A 165 -13.85 -24.15 11.02
N VAL A 166 -13.31 -24.73 9.97
CA VAL A 166 -12.00 -24.37 9.41
C VAL A 166 -12.05 -23.23 8.38
N GLU A 167 -12.93 -22.26 8.60
CA GLU A 167 -13.16 -21.13 7.70
C GLU A 167 -12.65 -19.79 8.29
N VAL A 168 -12.24 -19.80 9.56
CA VAL A 168 -11.92 -18.59 10.34
C VAL A 168 -10.51 -18.67 10.88
N GLY A 169 -9.62 -17.78 10.45
CA GLY A 169 -8.20 -17.78 10.85
C GLY A 169 -7.38 -18.96 10.32
N ILE A 170 -8.04 -20.03 9.88
CA ILE A 170 -7.49 -21.16 9.13
C ILE A 170 -8.32 -21.35 7.87
N HIS A 171 -7.66 -21.71 6.78
CA HIS A 171 -8.31 -21.96 5.50
C HIS A 171 -7.74 -23.24 4.86
N PHE A 172 -8.64 -24.14 4.47
CA PHE A 172 -8.36 -25.34 3.69
C PHE A 172 -8.73 -25.14 2.22
N ASP A 173 -7.94 -25.72 1.32
CA ASP A 173 -8.25 -25.85 -0.11
C ASP A 173 -7.58 -27.12 -0.63
N GLY A 174 -8.40 -28.13 -0.91
CA GLY A 174 -7.93 -29.48 -1.22
C GLY A 174 -6.91 -29.98 -0.19
N ASN A 175 -5.70 -30.30 -0.64
CA ASN A 175 -4.61 -30.81 0.21
C ASN A 175 -3.69 -29.69 0.75
N ALA A 176 -4.15 -28.44 0.79
CA ALA A 176 -3.42 -27.32 1.37
C ALA A 176 -4.20 -26.69 2.53
N LEU A 177 -3.47 -26.25 3.55
CA LEU A 177 -3.94 -25.51 4.71
C LEU A 177 -3.01 -24.33 4.97
N HIS A 178 -3.57 -23.20 5.40
CA HIS A 178 -2.78 -22.15 6.04
C HIS A 178 -3.57 -21.36 7.06
N THR A 179 -2.85 -20.67 7.94
CA THR A 179 -3.40 -19.72 8.92
C THR A 179 -3.27 -18.28 8.41
N ASP A 180 -4.31 -17.48 8.59
CA ASP A 180 -4.24 -16.03 8.46
C ASP A 180 -4.66 -15.37 9.78
N ASN A 181 -3.64 -14.93 10.54
CA ASN A 181 -3.83 -14.34 11.86
C ASN A 181 -4.05 -12.81 11.80
N GLN A 182 -4.27 -12.23 10.62
CA GLN A 182 -4.50 -10.79 10.49
C GLN A 182 -5.73 -10.35 11.30
N ILE A 183 -5.53 -9.32 12.15
CA ILE A 183 -6.54 -8.67 12.98
C ILE A 183 -7.30 -9.67 13.87
N ARG A 184 -6.64 -10.14 14.95
CA ARG A 184 -7.24 -10.96 16.01
C ARG A 184 -7.85 -12.29 15.55
N ARG A 185 -7.10 -13.05 14.73
CA ARG A 185 -7.52 -14.37 14.23
C ARG A 185 -6.69 -15.54 14.73
N ALA A 186 -5.63 -15.28 15.51
CA ALA A 186 -4.86 -16.32 16.20
C ALA A 186 -5.75 -17.15 17.16
N ARG A 187 -6.64 -16.46 17.89
CA ARG A 187 -7.65 -17.09 18.77
C ARG A 187 -8.60 -18.07 18.08
N CYS A 188 -8.70 -18.04 16.75
CA CYS A 188 -9.63 -18.88 15.99
C CYS A 188 -9.15 -20.32 15.80
N TRP A 189 -7.90 -20.61 16.18
CA TRP A 189 -7.32 -21.94 16.04
C TRP A 189 -6.42 -22.39 17.19
N PHE A 190 -6.12 -21.51 18.15
CA PHE A 190 -5.56 -21.91 19.44
C PHE A 190 -5.93 -20.92 20.55
N PRO A 191 -6.19 -21.39 21.79
CA PRO A 191 -6.40 -20.52 22.94
C PRO A 191 -5.15 -19.67 23.22
N CYS A 192 -5.31 -18.35 23.30
CA CYS A 192 -4.19 -17.44 23.57
C CYS A 192 -4.64 -16.11 24.16
N ILE A 193 -3.71 -15.35 24.72
CA ILE A 193 -3.93 -13.92 24.97
C ILE A 193 -3.59 -13.18 23.68
N ASP A 194 -4.62 -12.96 22.85
CA ASP A 194 -4.54 -12.27 21.56
C ASP A 194 -4.56 -10.73 21.75
N ASP A 195 -3.53 -10.25 22.45
CA ASP A 195 -3.21 -8.84 22.66
C ASP A 195 -1.84 -8.53 22.02
N THR A 196 -1.68 -7.31 21.50
CA THR A 196 -0.42 -6.82 20.93
C THR A 196 0.71 -6.65 21.94
N THR A 197 0.37 -6.45 23.22
CA THR A 197 1.34 -6.21 24.30
C THR A 197 1.93 -7.51 24.83
N GLN A 198 1.12 -8.58 24.84
CA GLN A 198 1.47 -9.92 25.29
C GLN A 198 2.40 -10.63 24.31
N ARG A 199 3.54 -11.10 24.80
CA ARG A 199 4.61 -11.72 24.02
C ARG A 199 5.22 -12.89 24.77
N CYS A 200 5.39 -14.02 24.10
CA CYS A 200 6.02 -15.21 24.67
C CYS A 200 6.82 -15.98 23.61
N CYS A 201 7.68 -16.88 24.08
CA CYS A 201 8.36 -17.85 23.23
C CYS A 201 7.41 -19.01 22.91
N TYR A 202 7.70 -19.72 21.81
CA TYR A 202 6.84 -20.81 21.34
C TYR A 202 7.61 -22.08 21.01
N ASP A 203 7.07 -23.21 21.45
CA ASP A 203 7.39 -24.54 20.90
C ASP A 203 6.18 -25.01 20.08
N LEU A 204 6.40 -25.36 18.82
CA LEU A 204 5.32 -25.67 17.89
C LEU A 204 5.52 -27.07 17.30
N GLU A 205 4.56 -27.94 17.54
CA GLU A 205 4.56 -29.33 17.08
C GLU A 205 3.34 -29.59 16.19
N PHE A 206 3.59 -29.96 14.94
CA PHE A 206 2.54 -30.20 13.94
C PHE A 206 2.65 -31.59 13.35
N THR A 207 1.61 -32.39 13.56
CA THR A 207 1.49 -33.75 13.01
C THR A 207 0.58 -33.75 11.79
N VAL A 208 1.11 -34.22 10.65
CA VAL A 208 0.44 -34.21 9.33
C VAL A 208 0.64 -35.55 8.62
N SER A 209 -0.11 -35.81 7.55
CA SER A 209 0.09 -36.98 6.68
C SER A 209 1.50 -37.02 6.06
N GLN A 210 2.04 -38.22 5.80
CA GLN A 210 3.43 -38.41 5.34
C GLN A 210 3.80 -37.62 4.06
N ASN A 211 2.85 -37.40 3.16
CA ASN A 211 3.03 -36.69 1.89
C ASN A 211 2.99 -35.16 2.03
N LEU A 212 2.78 -34.62 3.22
CA LEU A 212 2.66 -33.18 3.47
C LEU A 212 3.86 -32.64 4.25
N ILE A 213 4.10 -31.34 4.07
CA ILE A 213 5.12 -30.58 4.79
C ILE A 213 4.43 -29.50 5.60
N ALA A 214 4.69 -29.47 6.91
CA ALA A 214 4.25 -28.40 7.79
C ALA A 214 5.37 -27.36 7.95
N VAL A 215 5.04 -26.11 7.61
CA VAL A 215 5.95 -24.96 7.70
C VAL A 215 5.37 -23.97 8.70
N SER A 216 6.16 -23.61 9.70
CA SER A 216 5.73 -22.68 10.74
C SER A 216 6.82 -21.68 11.14
N ALA A 217 6.48 -20.79 12.07
CA ALA A 217 7.34 -19.78 12.64
C ALA A 217 8.54 -20.39 13.39
N GLY A 218 9.64 -19.65 13.44
CA GLY A 218 10.87 -20.09 14.12
C GLY A 218 11.70 -21.11 13.33
N SER A 219 12.63 -21.78 14.00
CA SER A 219 13.58 -22.72 13.37
C SER A 219 13.10 -24.16 13.51
N LEU A 220 13.22 -24.96 12.44
CA LEU A 220 12.91 -26.39 12.46
C LEU A 220 14.01 -27.12 13.25
N LEU A 221 13.64 -27.80 14.34
CA LEU A 221 14.60 -28.57 15.15
C LEU A 221 14.81 -29.97 14.57
N TYR A 222 13.71 -30.69 14.38
CA TYR A 222 13.71 -32.04 13.81
C TYR A 222 12.32 -32.40 13.30
N GLN A 223 12.27 -33.46 12.50
CA GLN A 223 11.03 -34.09 12.06
C GLN A 223 11.06 -35.57 12.44
N VAL A 224 9.92 -36.11 12.86
CA VAL A 224 9.76 -37.51 13.25
C VAL A 224 8.71 -38.16 12.35
N LEU A 225 9.02 -39.34 11.82
CA LEU A 225 8.03 -40.18 11.15
C LEU A 225 7.47 -41.18 12.17
N SER A 226 6.16 -41.14 12.39
CA SER A 226 5.47 -42.10 13.23
C SER A 226 5.48 -43.50 12.62
N LYS A 227 5.35 -44.51 13.48
CA LYS A 227 5.19 -45.92 13.11
C LYS A 227 3.71 -46.34 12.98
N ASP A 228 2.78 -45.40 13.06
CA ASP A 228 1.36 -45.63 12.84
C ASP A 228 1.08 -46.13 11.41
N ASP A 229 -0.08 -46.77 11.21
CA ASP A 229 -0.59 -47.16 9.89
C ASP A 229 -1.94 -46.46 9.62
N PRO A 230 -2.02 -45.46 8.73
CA PRO A 230 -0.93 -44.94 7.89
C PRO A 230 0.07 -44.04 8.66
N PRO A 231 1.34 -43.95 8.21
CA PRO A 231 2.36 -43.17 8.90
C PRO A 231 2.11 -41.67 8.80
N ARG A 232 2.40 -40.96 9.90
CA ARG A 232 2.30 -39.50 10.02
C ARG A 232 3.66 -38.86 10.28
N LYS A 233 3.86 -37.63 9.82
CA LYS A 233 5.06 -36.83 10.08
C LYS A 233 4.77 -35.74 11.11
N THR A 234 5.63 -35.63 12.11
CA THR A 234 5.57 -34.58 13.12
C THR A 234 6.75 -33.63 12.93
N TYR A 235 6.47 -32.34 12.73
CA TYR A 235 7.46 -31.28 12.60
C TYR A 235 7.54 -30.49 13.91
N VAL A 236 8.74 -30.35 14.47
CA VAL A 236 8.98 -29.62 15.72
C VAL A 236 9.76 -28.35 15.44
N TYR A 237 9.13 -27.20 15.66
CA TYR A 237 9.70 -25.88 15.53
C TYR A 237 9.88 -25.22 16.89
N ARG A 238 10.90 -24.36 17.00
CA ARG A 238 11.11 -23.50 18.16
C ARG A 238 11.31 -22.05 17.75
N LEU A 239 10.63 -21.16 18.47
CA LEU A 239 10.74 -19.72 18.34
C LEU A 239 11.19 -19.12 19.68
N ASP A 240 12.50 -18.91 19.81
CA ASP A 240 13.12 -18.36 21.02
C ASP A 240 12.91 -16.84 21.20
N VAL A 241 12.50 -16.16 20.13
CA VAL A 241 12.25 -14.73 20.15
C VAL A 241 10.80 -14.49 20.57
N PRO A 242 10.53 -13.81 21.71
CA PRO A 242 9.16 -13.64 22.16
C PRO A 242 8.34 -12.75 21.23
N VAL A 243 7.22 -13.27 20.73
CA VAL A 243 6.32 -12.56 19.81
C VAL A 243 4.88 -12.64 20.30
N SER A 244 4.02 -11.76 19.80
CA SER A 244 2.58 -11.87 20.02
C SER A 244 2.00 -13.03 19.20
N ALA A 245 0.91 -13.63 19.69
CA ALA A 245 0.21 -14.75 19.04
C ALA A 245 -0.14 -14.48 17.57
N LYS A 246 -0.38 -13.21 17.21
CA LYS A 246 -0.65 -12.79 15.82
C LYS A 246 0.46 -13.14 14.82
N TRP A 247 1.70 -13.33 15.29
CA TRP A 247 2.86 -13.62 14.45
C TRP A 247 3.16 -15.11 14.30
N ILE A 248 2.42 -15.99 14.99
CA ILE A 248 2.49 -17.43 14.75
C ILE A 248 1.78 -17.71 13.43
N THR A 249 2.35 -18.58 12.61
CA THR A 249 1.77 -18.93 11.31
C THR A 249 2.03 -20.39 11.01
N LEU A 250 1.10 -21.06 10.34
CA LEU A 250 1.23 -22.43 9.88
C LEU A 250 0.77 -22.50 8.42
N ALA A 251 1.54 -23.21 7.60
CA ALA A 251 1.13 -23.64 6.27
C ALA A 251 1.45 -25.13 6.11
N VAL A 252 0.49 -25.92 5.62
CA VAL A 252 0.61 -27.35 5.39
C VAL A 252 0.18 -27.66 3.98
N ALA A 253 1.05 -28.23 3.17
CA ALA A 253 0.73 -28.62 1.79
C ALA A 253 1.75 -29.65 1.29
N PRO A 254 1.55 -30.29 0.13
CA PRO A 254 2.59 -31.09 -0.52
C PRO A 254 3.66 -30.17 -1.12
N PHE A 255 4.38 -29.43 -0.28
CA PHE A 255 5.34 -28.41 -0.72
C PHE A 255 6.62 -28.98 -1.32
N GLU A 256 7.23 -28.17 -2.18
CA GLU A 256 8.63 -28.28 -2.57
C GLU A 256 9.43 -27.19 -1.86
N VAL A 257 10.56 -27.56 -1.27
CA VAL A 257 11.43 -26.65 -0.51
C VAL A 257 12.70 -26.38 -1.32
N LEU A 258 12.89 -25.12 -1.68
CA LEU A 258 14.05 -24.63 -2.41
C LEU A 258 14.92 -23.81 -1.45
N PRO A 259 16.04 -24.37 -0.95
CA PRO A 259 16.98 -23.60 -0.16
C PRO A 259 17.67 -22.56 -1.04
N ASP A 260 17.98 -21.40 -0.46
CA ASP A 260 18.80 -20.40 -1.15
C ASP A 260 20.22 -20.93 -1.41
N HIS A 261 20.75 -20.66 -2.60
CA HIS A 261 22.06 -21.16 -3.03
C HIS A 261 23.25 -20.46 -2.36
N HIS A 262 23.05 -19.22 -1.91
CA HIS A 262 24.11 -18.40 -1.32
C HIS A 262 24.19 -18.56 0.20
N GLN A 263 23.05 -18.74 0.87
CA GLN A 263 22.97 -18.82 2.32
C GLN A 263 21.85 -19.76 2.78
N SER A 264 22.19 -20.83 3.49
CA SER A 264 21.25 -21.83 4.01
C SER A 264 20.28 -21.33 5.10
N LEU A 265 20.23 -20.01 5.34
CA LEU A 265 19.30 -19.37 6.28
C LEU A 265 17.94 -19.03 5.64
N MET A 266 17.86 -19.04 4.31
CA MET A 266 16.64 -18.71 3.57
C MET A 266 16.07 -19.95 2.88
N SER A 267 14.74 -20.09 2.91
CA SER A 267 14.05 -21.16 2.21
C SER A 267 12.82 -20.62 1.49
N HIS A 268 12.72 -20.94 0.20
CA HIS A 268 11.60 -20.59 -0.65
C HIS A 268 10.76 -21.85 -0.89
N ILE A 269 9.45 -21.76 -0.65
CA ILE A 269 8.59 -22.93 -0.52
C ILE A 269 7.34 -22.68 -1.35
N CYS A 270 7.01 -23.61 -2.24
CA CYS A 270 5.82 -23.49 -3.09
C CYS A 270 5.20 -24.84 -3.39
N LEU A 271 4.01 -24.83 -3.99
CA LEU A 271 3.40 -26.03 -4.54
C LEU A 271 4.17 -26.53 -5.78
N PRO A 272 4.23 -27.85 -6.04
CA PRO A 272 5.03 -28.44 -7.12
C PRO A 272 4.80 -27.81 -8.51
N ALA A 273 3.57 -27.41 -8.79
CA ALA A 273 3.20 -26.76 -10.05
C ALA A 273 3.90 -25.40 -10.31
N ASN A 274 4.47 -24.78 -9.27
CA ASN A 274 5.06 -23.45 -9.34
C ASN A 274 6.60 -23.42 -9.23
N VAL A 275 7.25 -24.58 -9.13
CA VAL A 275 8.71 -24.70 -8.96
C VAL A 275 9.49 -24.05 -10.12
N SER A 276 8.98 -24.11 -11.34
CA SER A 276 9.66 -23.46 -12.48
C SER A 276 9.66 -21.93 -12.39
N LYS A 277 8.62 -21.33 -11.79
CA LYS A 277 8.46 -19.87 -11.70
C LYS A 277 9.22 -19.26 -10.53
N ILE A 278 9.29 -19.99 -9.41
CA ILE A 278 9.86 -19.44 -8.17
C ILE A 278 11.35 -19.13 -8.28
N HIS A 279 12.14 -19.92 -9.03
CA HIS A 279 13.58 -19.68 -9.21
C HIS A 279 13.88 -18.26 -9.71
N ASN A 280 13.25 -17.87 -10.82
CA ASN A 280 13.37 -16.52 -11.37
C ASN A 280 12.79 -15.45 -10.44
N THR A 281 11.68 -15.77 -9.74
CA THR A 281 11.01 -14.82 -8.86
C THR A 281 11.85 -14.41 -7.65
N VAL A 282 12.64 -15.34 -7.07
CA VAL A 282 13.36 -15.12 -5.80
C VAL A 282 14.86 -14.85 -5.97
N GLU A 283 15.39 -14.88 -7.20
CA GLU A 283 16.82 -14.74 -7.50
C GLU A 283 17.46 -13.49 -6.84
N PHE A 284 16.75 -12.36 -6.85
CA PHE A 284 17.26 -11.12 -6.26
C PHE A 284 17.25 -11.12 -4.71
N PHE A 285 16.53 -12.05 -4.07
CA PHE A 285 16.13 -11.94 -2.66
C PHE A 285 17.33 -11.99 -1.70
N HIS A 286 18.35 -12.78 -2.02
CA HIS A 286 19.60 -12.82 -1.26
C HIS A 286 20.25 -11.43 -1.16
N ASN A 287 20.24 -10.66 -2.26
CA ASN A 287 20.81 -9.32 -2.29
C ASN A 287 20.03 -8.34 -1.39
N ALA A 288 18.70 -8.46 -1.35
CA ALA A 288 17.86 -7.68 -0.43
C ALA A 288 18.17 -8.01 1.03
N PHE A 289 18.29 -9.31 1.34
CA PHE A 289 18.62 -9.79 2.68
C PHE A 289 19.98 -9.29 3.17
N SER A 290 21.03 -9.50 2.38
CA SER A 290 22.39 -9.03 2.68
C SER A 290 22.46 -7.50 2.79
N HIS A 291 21.71 -6.78 1.95
CA HIS A 291 21.64 -5.32 2.02
C HIS A 291 21.07 -4.84 3.36
N TYR A 292 20.02 -5.47 3.86
CA TYR A 292 19.39 -5.07 5.13
C TYR A 292 20.28 -5.37 6.34
N GLU A 293 20.91 -6.55 6.39
CA GLU A 293 21.88 -6.87 7.45
C GLU A 293 23.04 -5.86 7.45
N THR A 294 23.57 -5.53 6.26
CA THR A 294 24.65 -4.54 6.12
C THR A 294 24.18 -3.14 6.52
N TYR A 295 22.97 -2.74 6.14
CA TYR A 295 22.44 -1.41 6.45
C TYR A 295 22.23 -1.24 7.96
N LEU A 296 21.62 -2.24 8.61
CA LEU A 296 21.30 -2.24 10.04
C LEU A 296 22.48 -2.68 10.93
N ASP A 297 23.58 -3.14 10.34
CA ASP A 297 24.76 -3.67 11.04
C ASP A 297 24.40 -4.75 12.07
N ALA A 298 23.49 -5.64 11.68
CA ALA A 298 22.92 -6.65 12.56
C ALA A 298 22.49 -7.89 11.77
N LYS A 299 22.72 -9.07 12.36
CA LYS A 299 22.24 -10.35 11.82
C LYS A 299 20.73 -10.50 11.98
N PHE A 300 20.09 -11.17 11.02
CA PHE A 300 18.67 -11.43 11.05
C PHE A 300 18.19 -12.05 12.39
N PRO A 301 17.15 -11.47 13.04
CA PRO A 301 16.88 -11.74 14.45
C PRO A 301 16.27 -13.11 14.75
N PHE A 302 15.70 -13.79 13.75
CA PHE A 302 15.02 -15.09 13.94
C PHE A 302 15.85 -16.30 13.51
N GLY A 303 17.12 -16.11 13.12
CA GLY A 303 18.03 -17.17 12.69
C GLY A 303 17.81 -17.64 11.24
N SER A 304 16.58 -17.99 10.85
CA SER A 304 16.23 -18.39 9.48
C SER A 304 14.96 -17.68 8.99
N TYR A 305 14.79 -17.58 7.68
CA TYR A 305 13.61 -16.95 7.06
C TYR A 305 13.00 -17.83 5.97
N LYS A 306 11.67 -17.98 6.00
CA LYS A 306 10.93 -18.84 5.06
C LYS A 306 9.92 -18.02 4.25
N GLN A 307 9.87 -18.24 2.95
CA GLN A 307 8.84 -17.68 2.07
C GLN A 307 7.96 -18.80 1.54
N VAL A 308 6.68 -18.77 1.85
CA VAL A 308 5.71 -19.77 1.39
C VAL A 308 4.76 -19.16 0.38
N PHE A 309 4.63 -19.77 -0.79
CA PHE A 309 3.75 -19.32 -1.87
C PHE A 309 2.55 -20.27 -2.00
N LEU A 310 1.35 -19.75 -1.72
CA LEU A 310 0.09 -20.49 -1.71
C LEU A 310 -0.86 -20.04 -2.82
N ALA A 311 -1.83 -20.90 -3.15
CA ALA A 311 -2.89 -20.54 -4.09
C ALA A 311 -3.61 -19.26 -3.63
N PRO A 312 -3.85 -18.29 -4.52
CA PRO A 312 -4.47 -17.02 -4.17
C PRO A 312 -5.90 -17.15 -3.63
N GLU A 313 -6.61 -18.21 -3.99
CA GLU A 313 -7.98 -18.48 -3.57
C GLU A 313 -8.08 -18.62 -2.05
N MET A 314 -7.02 -19.18 -1.44
CA MET A 314 -6.93 -19.42 0.00
C MET A 314 -6.65 -18.12 0.78
N ALA A 315 -5.83 -17.23 0.23
CA ALA A 315 -5.29 -16.10 1.00
C ALA A 315 -6.26 -14.90 1.02
N VAL A 316 -6.60 -14.39 2.21
CA VAL A 316 -7.41 -13.18 2.37
C VAL A 316 -6.70 -11.96 1.77
N SER A 317 -5.38 -11.89 1.99
CA SER A 317 -4.52 -10.82 1.52
C SER A 317 -3.46 -11.34 0.56
N SER A 318 -2.81 -10.43 -0.18
CA SER A 318 -1.77 -10.84 -1.13
C SER A 318 -0.43 -11.22 -0.47
N SER A 319 -0.29 -10.93 0.83
CA SER A 319 0.89 -11.20 1.65
C SER A 319 0.51 -11.15 3.12
N THR A 320 0.80 -12.22 3.85
CA THR A 320 0.61 -12.33 5.30
C THR A 320 1.98 -12.53 5.95
N PHE A 321 2.24 -11.83 7.05
CA PHE A 321 3.53 -11.84 7.74
C PHE A 321 3.44 -12.65 9.04
N GLY A 322 4.40 -13.53 9.26
CA GLY A 322 4.64 -14.23 10.52
C GLY A 322 6.06 -14.01 11.03
N ALA A 323 6.37 -14.52 12.22
CA ALA A 323 7.73 -14.51 12.75
C ALA A 323 8.60 -15.51 12.00
N ALA A 324 9.70 -15.03 11.40
CA ALA A 324 10.61 -15.82 10.59
C ALA A 324 9.99 -16.37 9.28
N MET A 325 8.80 -15.91 8.90
CA MET A 325 8.03 -16.49 7.79
C MET A 325 7.17 -15.43 7.09
N GLY A 326 7.15 -15.46 5.76
CA GLY A 326 6.21 -14.71 4.92
C GLY A 326 5.36 -15.65 4.08
N ILE A 327 4.04 -15.49 4.09
CA ILE A 327 3.12 -16.20 3.22
C ILE A 327 2.70 -15.26 2.10
N PHE A 328 2.86 -15.69 0.86
CA PHE A 328 2.53 -14.92 -0.34
C PHE A 328 1.57 -15.69 -1.23
N SER A 329 0.80 -14.95 -2.01
CA SER A 329 0.06 -15.55 -3.11
C SER A 329 1.04 -16.00 -4.21
N SER A 330 0.85 -17.21 -4.74
CA SER A 330 1.57 -17.75 -5.89
C SER A 330 1.37 -16.95 -7.18
N GLN A 331 0.44 -15.99 -7.19
CA GLN A 331 0.24 -15.06 -8.30
C GLN A 331 1.39 -14.10 -8.53
N ILE A 332 2.25 -13.87 -7.54
CA ILE A 332 3.44 -13.03 -7.73
C ILE A 332 4.61 -13.84 -8.28
N LEU A 333 4.46 -15.16 -8.45
CA LEU A 333 5.46 -15.99 -9.10
C LEU A 333 5.37 -15.79 -10.60
N TYR A 334 6.51 -15.60 -11.26
CA TYR A 334 6.61 -15.36 -12.69
C TYR A 334 7.84 -16.06 -13.27
N ASP A 335 7.72 -16.54 -14.50
CA ASP A 335 8.84 -17.11 -15.26
C ASP A 335 9.70 -16.01 -15.91
N GLU A 336 10.86 -16.39 -16.41
CA GLU A 336 11.83 -15.48 -17.05
C GLU A 336 11.27 -14.70 -18.26
N LYS A 337 10.17 -15.18 -18.87
CA LYS A 337 9.57 -14.55 -20.06
C LYS A 337 8.60 -13.44 -19.68
N VAL A 338 8.20 -13.32 -18.41
CA VAL A 338 7.28 -12.29 -17.92
C VAL A 338 8.08 -11.16 -17.29
N ILE A 339 8.14 -10.01 -17.95
CA ILE A 339 8.95 -8.85 -17.54
C ILE A 339 8.19 -8.00 -16.51
N ASP A 340 6.88 -7.82 -16.71
CA ASP A 340 6.03 -6.82 -16.04
C ASP A 340 5.93 -7.01 -14.52
N GLN A 341 6.09 -8.24 -14.03
CA GLN A 341 5.94 -8.57 -12.61
C GLN A 341 7.21 -8.40 -11.77
N ALA A 342 8.37 -8.24 -12.42
CA ALA A 342 9.66 -8.29 -11.73
C ALA A 342 9.83 -7.18 -10.70
N ILE A 343 9.56 -5.93 -11.09
CA ILE A 343 9.74 -4.75 -10.23
C ILE A 343 8.82 -4.83 -9.01
N ASP A 344 7.51 -5.00 -9.22
CA ASP A 344 6.55 -4.96 -8.13
C ASP A 344 6.67 -6.15 -7.16
N THR A 345 7.00 -7.33 -7.69
CA THR A 345 7.28 -8.51 -6.85
C THR A 345 8.52 -8.29 -6.00
N SER A 346 9.59 -7.72 -6.58
CA SER A 346 10.83 -7.49 -5.84
C SER A 346 10.66 -6.53 -4.67
N ILE A 347 9.90 -5.45 -4.88
CA ILE A 347 9.58 -4.47 -3.84
C ILE A 347 8.72 -5.11 -2.74
N LYS A 348 7.70 -5.89 -3.14
CA LYS A 348 6.77 -6.51 -2.19
C LYS A 348 7.45 -7.53 -1.28
N LEU A 349 8.31 -8.39 -1.83
CA LEU A 349 9.10 -9.35 -1.04
C LEU A 349 10.13 -8.64 -0.16
N SER A 350 10.77 -7.57 -0.66
CA SER A 350 11.72 -6.76 0.11
C SER A 350 11.05 -6.01 1.27
N PHE A 351 9.82 -5.54 1.09
CA PHE A 351 9.03 -4.94 2.17
C PHE A 351 8.65 -5.98 3.23
N ALA A 352 8.23 -7.17 2.81
CA ALA A 352 7.92 -8.27 3.72
C ALA A 352 9.11 -8.66 4.60
N LEU A 353 10.32 -8.64 4.02
CA LEU A 353 11.56 -8.84 4.76
C LEU A 353 11.86 -7.69 5.73
N ALA A 354 11.66 -6.44 5.32
CA ALA A 354 11.86 -5.28 6.20
C ALA A 354 10.90 -5.31 7.41
N ARG A 355 9.67 -5.79 7.23
CA ARG A 355 8.68 -5.98 8.31
C ARG A 355 9.12 -6.99 9.38
N GLN A 356 10.00 -7.94 9.05
CA GLN A 356 10.56 -8.86 10.05
C GLN A 356 11.36 -8.10 11.13
N TRP A 357 12.11 -7.08 10.72
CA TRP A 357 12.83 -6.21 11.66
C TRP A 357 11.89 -5.22 12.36
N PHE A 358 11.09 -4.49 11.58
CA PHE A 358 10.19 -3.44 12.08
C PHE A 358 8.73 -3.85 11.95
N GLY A 359 8.12 -4.24 13.08
CA GLY A 359 6.75 -4.73 13.17
C GLY A 359 6.69 -6.07 13.91
N VAL A 360 7.54 -7.02 13.50
CA VAL A 360 7.58 -8.37 14.09
C VAL A 360 8.62 -8.45 15.22
N TYR A 361 9.90 -8.17 14.94
CA TYR A 361 10.97 -8.23 15.95
C TYR A 361 10.91 -7.04 16.93
N ILE A 362 10.96 -5.82 16.37
CA ILE A 362 10.66 -4.59 17.11
C ILE A 362 9.17 -4.35 16.99
N THR A 363 8.48 -4.22 18.12
CA THR A 363 7.02 -4.01 18.18
C THR A 363 6.70 -2.59 18.63
N PRO A 364 5.49 -2.05 18.35
CA PRO A 364 5.16 -0.73 18.84
C PRO A 364 4.97 -0.80 20.37
N GLU A 365 5.21 0.31 21.07
CA GLU A 365 4.89 0.40 22.50
C GLU A 365 3.38 0.53 22.71
N LEU A 366 2.72 1.36 21.89
CA LEU A 366 1.28 1.56 21.87
C LEU A 366 0.72 1.43 20.44
N PRO A 367 -0.59 1.16 20.25
CA PRO A 367 -1.19 1.09 18.91
C PRO A 367 -0.96 2.35 18.05
N ASN A 368 -0.85 3.51 18.69
CA ASN A 368 -0.57 4.79 18.02
C ASN A 368 0.89 4.94 17.53
N ASP A 369 1.77 3.98 17.83
CA ASP A 369 3.16 3.95 17.37
C ASP A 369 3.38 3.01 16.17
N GLU A 370 2.37 2.27 15.71
CA GLU A 370 2.50 1.32 14.57
C GLU A 370 2.97 2.02 13.29
N TRP A 371 2.57 3.28 13.08
CA TRP A 371 2.99 4.08 11.91
C TRP A 371 4.51 4.15 11.78
N LEU A 372 5.23 4.21 12.92
CA LEU A 372 6.67 4.34 12.94
C LEU A 372 7.33 3.08 12.40
N LEU A 373 6.82 1.89 12.77
CA LEU A 373 7.38 0.62 12.32
C LEU A 373 7.04 0.32 10.87
N ASP A 374 5.82 0.65 10.44
CA ASP A 374 5.44 0.57 9.04
C ASP A 374 6.28 1.51 8.17
N GLY A 375 6.47 2.75 8.64
CA GLY A 375 7.34 3.74 8.01
C GLY A 375 8.81 3.29 7.94
N LEU A 376 9.36 2.71 9.01
CA LEU A 376 10.77 2.23 9.03
C LEU A 376 10.96 1.04 8.07
N ALA A 377 9.98 0.14 7.98
CA ALA A 377 10.00 -0.94 7.00
C ALA A 377 9.93 -0.40 5.56
N GLY A 378 9.06 0.57 5.30
CA GLY A 378 8.96 1.25 4.00
C GLY A 378 10.22 2.04 3.65
N PHE A 379 10.85 2.71 4.61
CA PHE A 379 12.14 3.39 4.44
C PHE A 379 13.26 2.42 4.05
N LEU A 380 13.35 1.27 4.72
CA LEU A 380 14.36 0.25 4.39
C LEU A 380 14.13 -0.33 2.98
N THR A 381 12.85 -0.47 2.59
CA THR A 381 12.47 -0.86 1.22
C THR A 381 12.86 0.20 0.20
N ASP A 382 12.71 1.49 0.49
CA ASP A 382 13.17 2.59 -0.37
C ASP A 382 14.70 2.54 -0.58
N SER A 383 15.47 2.20 0.46
CA SER A 383 16.91 1.94 0.33
C SER A 383 17.23 0.78 -0.63
N PHE A 384 16.45 -0.31 -0.58
CA PHE A 384 16.55 -1.41 -1.55
C PHE A 384 16.25 -0.93 -2.98
N ILE A 385 15.14 -0.21 -3.19
CA ILE A 385 14.76 0.32 -4.51
C ILE A 385 15.89 1.20 -5.06
N LYS A 386 16.41 2.13 -4.26
CA LYS A 386 17.48 3.04 -4.66
C LYS A 386 18.76 2.29 -5.07
N LYS A 387 19.11 1.21 -4.35
CA LYS A 387 20.34 0.44 -4.60
C LYS A 387 20.24 -0.51 -5.78
N PHE A 388 19.12 -1.23 -5.93
CA PHE A 388 18.99 -2.33 -6.89
C PHE A 388 18.09 -2.04 -8.09
N LEU A 389 17.12 -1.13 -7.96
CA LEU A 389 16.23 -0.71 -9.05
C LEU A 389 16.61 0.67 -9.62
N GLY A 390 17.50 1.39 -8.92
CA GLY A 390 18.09 2.64 -9.36
C GLY A 390 17.50 3.88 -8.68
N ASN A 391 18.32 4.93 -8.60
CA ASN A 391 17.96 6.18 -7.93
C ASN A 391 16.78 6.90 -8.59
N ASN A 392 16.63 6.79 -9.92
CA ASN A 392 15.52 7.39 -10.66
C ASN A 392 14.18 6.73 -10.31
N GLU A 393 14.13 5.39 -10.20
CA GLU A 393 12.94 4.66 -9.75
C GLU A 393 12.55 5.06 -8.32
N ALA A 394 13.51 5.15 -7.40
CA ALA A 394 13.27 5.59 -6.02
C ALA A 394 12.72 7.02 -5.95
N ARG A 395 13.38 7.99 -6.62
CA ARG A 395 12.93 9.39 -6.64
C ARG A 395 11.54 9.55 -7.27
N TYR A 396 11.29 8.86 -8.38
CA TYR A 396 9.99 8.87 -9.04
C TYR A 396 8.87 8.30 -8.15
N ARG A 397 9.10 7.14 -7.53
CA ARG A 397 8.12 6.52 -6.62
C ARG A 397 7.84 7.40 -5.40
N ARG A 398 8.88 7.99 -4.80
CA ARG A 398 8.73 8.96 -3.70
C ARG A 398 7.90 10.17 -4.12
N TYR A 399 8.19 10.76 -5.28
CA TYR A 399 7.41 11.88 -5.80
C TYR A 399 5.92 11.52 -5.97
N LYS A 400 5.61 10.41 -6.64
CA LYS A 400 4.22 9.96 -6.80
C LYS A 400 3.53 9.64 -5.47
N ALA A 401 4.25 9.02 -4.52
CA ALA A 401 3.73 8.74 -3.18
C ALA A 401 3.42 10.04 -2.41
N ASN A 402 4.31 11.03 -2.46
CA ASN A 402 4.10 12.34 -1.85
C ASN A 402 2.88 13.06 -2.47
N CYS A 403 2.76 13.07 -3.79
CA CYS A 403 1.58 13.63 -4.46
C CYS A 403 0.28 12.92 -4.03
N ALA A 404 0.29 11.59 -3.91
CA ALA A 404 -0.88 10.83 -3.45
C ALA A 404 -1.25 11.16 -2.00
N VAL A 405 -0.27 11.32 -1.12
CA VAL A 405 -0.49 11.74 0.27
C VAL A 405 -1.06 13.16 0.33
N CYS A 406 -0.47 14.13 -0.37
CA CYS A 406 -0.98 15.51 -0.37
C CYS A 406 -2.43 15.59 -0.88
N LYS A 407 -2.78 14.80 -1.90
CA LYS A 407 -4.16 14.75 -2.42
C LYS A 407 -5.18 14.14 -1.44
N ALA A 408 -4.75 13.29 -0.52
CA ALA A 408 -5.62 12.52 0.37
C ALA A 408 -5.56 12.94 1.85
N ASP A 409 -4.54 13.71 2.26
CA ASP A 409 -4.33 14.17 3.64
C ASP A 409 -5.16 15.44 3.91
N ASP A 410 -6.49 15.30 3.92
CA ASP A 410 -7.46 16.40 4.08
C ASP A 410 -8.37 16.26 5.32
N SER A 411 -8.23 15.18 6.11
CA SER A 411 -9.12 14.86 7.24
C SER A 411 -8.41 14.10 8.37
N GLY A 412 -9.05 13.99 9.55
CA GLY A 412 -8.49 13.29 10.72
C GLY A 412 -8.11 11.82 10.48
N ALA A 413 -8.71 11.17 9.47
CA ALA A 413 -8.43 9.79 9.06
C ALA A 413 -6.94 9.54 8.74
N THR A 414 -6.23 10.52 8.19
CA THR A 414 -4.82 10.40 7.76
C THR A 414 -3.82 10.79 8.85
N ALA A 415 -4.27 11.21 10.03
CA ALA A 415 -3.37 11.51 11.16
C ALA A 415 -2.77 10.22 11.74
N LEU A 416 -1.43 10.13 11.82
CA LEU A 416 -0.73 8.88 12.12
C LEU A 416 -0.82 8.43 13.58
N SER A 417 -0.73 9.38 14.53
CA SER A 417 -0.69 9.08 15.98
C SER A 417 -1.77 9.85 16.75
N SER A 418 -3.01 9.84 16.27
CA SER A 418 -4.13 10.56 16.91
C SER A 418 -5.29 9.64 17.26
N SER A 419 -5.83 9.79 18.48
CA SER A 419 -7.07 9.12 18.89
C SER A 419 -8.27 9.52 18.03
N ALA A 420 -8.23 10.72 17.43
CA ALA A 420 -9.23 11.15 16.45
C ALA A 420 -9.25 10.22 15.23
N SER A 421 -8.09 9.81 14.71
CA SER A 421 -8.03 8.90 13.57
C SER A 421 -8.65 7.53 13.86
N CYS A 422 -8.47 6.99 15.07
CA CYS A 422 -9.08 5.74 15.49
C CYS A 422 -10.60 5.86 15.65
N LYS A 423 -11.11 7.04 16.05
CA LYS A 423 -12.55 7.33 16.11
C LYS A 423 -13.14 7.47 14.71
N ASP A 424 -12.52 8.30 13.87
CA ASP A 424 -12.98 8.59 12.51
C ASP A 424 -12.97 7.33 11.61
N LEU A 425 -12.02 6.41 11.87
CA LEU A 425 -11.86 5.17 11.12
C LEU A 425 -12.33 3.94 11.89
N TYR A 426 -12.98 4.07 13.04
CA TYR A 426 -13.53 2.94 13.80
C TYR A 426 -12.51 1.79 14.04
N GLY A 427 -11.24 2.13 14.28
CA GLY A 427 -10.17 1.13 14.48
C GLY A 427 -9.64 0.45 13.20
N THR A 428 -10.00 0.94 12.02
CA THR A 428 -9.65 0.33 10.71
C THR A 428 -8.58 1.09 9.94
N GLN A 429 -7.81 1.93 10.64
CA GLN A 429 -6.83 2.83 10.05
C GLN A 429 -5.73 2.16 9.22
N CYS A 430 -5.53 0.85 9.38
CA CYS A 430 -4.56 0.07 8.60
C CYS A 430 -5.19 -0.62 7.36
N ILE A 431 -6.49 -0.46 7.12
CA ILE A 431 -7.23 -1.13 6.06
C ILE A 431 -7.50 -0.17 4.88
N GLY A 432 -7.54 -0.72 3.66
CA GLY A 432 -7.97 0.00 2.48
C GLY A 432 -7.04 1.14 2.05
N ILE A 433 -7.60 2.17 1.41
CA ILE A 433 -6.83 3.29 0.86
C ILE A 433 -6.19 4.14 1.96
N PHE A 434 -6.87 4.35 3.10
CA PHE A 434 -6.32 5.11 4.21
C PHE A 434 -5.11 4.41 4.83
N GLY A 435 -5.13 3.08 4.95
CA GLY A 435 -3.95 2.31 5.34
C GLY A 435 -2.75 2.57 4.41
N LYS A 436 -2.96 2.53 3.09
CA LYS A 436 -1.91 2.81 2.09
C LYS A 436 -1.40 4.26 2.18
N ILE A 437 -2.30 5.24 2.28
CA ILE A 437 -1.93 6.67 2.39
C ILE A 437 -1.16 6.93 3.70
N ARG A 438 -1.59 6.34 4.82
CA ARG A 438 -0.89 6.45 6.11
C ARG A 438 0.49 5.79 6.06
N SER A 439 0.61 4.66 5.37
CA SER A 439 1.91 4.01 5.12
C SER A 439 2.84 4.93 4.32
N CYS A 440 2.37 5.48 3.19
CA CYS A 440 3.15 6.44 2.39
C CYS A 440 3.53 7.70 3.20
N LYS A 441 2.60 8.26 3.98
CA LYS A 441 2.85 9.42 4.86
C LYS A 441 3.90 9.10 5.93
N SER A 442 3.85 7.90 6.51
CA SER A 442 4.83 7.43 7.50
C SER A 442 6.24 7.37 6.92
N VAL A 443 6.39 6.82 5.71
CA VAL A 443 7.67 6.77 4.99
C VAL A 443 8.16 8.19 4.66
N ALA A 444 7.28 9.05 4.14
CA ALA A 444 7.62 10.43 3.79
C ALA A 444 8.14 11.19 5.02
N ILE A 445 7.50 11.08 6.18
CA ILE A 445 7.92 11.74 7.42
C ILE A 445 9.30 11.26 7.88
N LEU A 446 9.57 9.96 7.79
CA LEU A 446 10.89 9.42 8.14
C LEU A 446 11.97 9.89 7.17
N GLN A 447 11.65 9.99 5.87
CA GLN A 447 12.54 10.56 4.88
C GLN A 447 12.77 12.06 5.09
N MET A 448 11.77 12.82 5.55
CA MET A 448 11.95 14.22 5.95
C MET A 448 12.93 14.32 7.12
N LEU A 449 12.74 13.49 8.16
CA LEU A 449 13.67 13.43 9.29
C LEU A 449 15.10 13.02 8.85
N GLU A 450 15.22 12.02 7.97
CA GLU A 450 16.50 11.62 7.38
C GLU A 450 17.18 12.78 6.65
N LYS A 451 16.44 13.55 5.85
CA LYS A 451 16.98 14.72 5.14
C LYS A 451 17.46 15.81 6.09
N GLN A 452 16.72 16.08 7.16
CA GLN A 452 17.07 17.10 8.16
C GLN A 452 18.30 16.72 9.00
N MET A 453 18.47 15.43 9.34
CA MET A 453 19.62 14.99 10.15
C MET A 453 20.82 14.47 9.33
N GLY A 454 20.60 14.07 8.08
CA GLY A 454 21.56 13.37 7.24
C GLY A 454 21.51 11.85 7.35
N SER A 455 21.70 11.17 6.21
CA SER A 455 21.57 9.71 6.06
C SER A 455 22.45 8.90 7.02
N ASN A 456 23.68 9.36 7.30
CA ASN A 456 24.59 8.69 8.21
C ASN A 456 24.09 8.68 9.65
N PHE A 457 23.50 9.78 10.12
CA PHE A 457 22.95 9.86 11.47
C PHE A 457 21.66 9.05 11.58
N PHE A 458 20.81 9.10 10.55
CA PHE A 458 19.62 8.28 10.49
C PHE A 458 19.96 6.78 10.54
N ARG A 459 20.92 6.33 9.72
CA ARG A 459 21.44 4.94 9.75
C ARG A 459 21.92 4.55 11.15
N LYS A 460 22.70 5.41 11.82
CA LYS A 460 23.15 5.17 13.20
C LYS A 460 21.99 5.06 14.20
N ILE A 461 20.90 5.82 14.02
CA ILE A 461 19.70 5.67 14.86
C ILE A 461 19.12 4.27 14.71
N LEU A 462 18.93 3.77 13.48
CA LEU A 462 18.40 2.42 13.27
C LEU A 462 19.34 1.36 13.86
N GLN A 463 20.65 1.48 13.65
CA GLN A 463 21.65 0.58 14.24
C GLN A 463 21.55 0.55 15.78
N ASN A 464 21.40 1.71 16.42
CA ASN A 464 21.24 1.80 17.88
C ASN A 464 19.92 1.20 18.39
N ILE A 465 18.82 1.37 17.63
CA ILE A 465 17.52 0.77 17.97
C ILE A 465 17.66 -0.77 17.94
N ILE A 466 18.30 -1.30 16.90
CA ILE A 466 18.48 -2.74 16.72
C ILE A 466 19.44 -3.31 17.75
N SER A 467 20.58 -2.66 18.00
CA SER A 467 21.55 -3.11 18.99
C SER A 467 20.96 -3.09 20.41
N ARG A 468 20.09 -2.12 20.72
CA ARG A 468 19.34 -2.09 21.99
C ARG A 468 18.38 -3.27 22.09
N ALA A 469 17.66 -3.58 21.02
CA ALA A 469 16.71 -4.71 20.98
C ALA A 469 17.40 -6.08 21.08
N GLN A 470 18.65 -6.19 20.62
CA GLN A 470 19.49 -7.39 20.75
C GLN A 470 20.19 -7.52 22.11
N GLY A 471 20.23 -6.44 22.91
CA GLY A 471 20.83 -6.44 24.24
C GLY A 471 20.03 -7.24 25.27
N ALA A 472 20.51 -7.25 26.52
CA ALA A 472 19.89 -8.01 27.62
C ALA A 472 18.50 -7.49 28.08
N SER A 473 18.00 -6.39 27.51
CA SER A 473 16.68 -5.84 27.85
C SER A 473 15.57 -6.69 27.22
N PRO A 474 14.59 -7.19 28.01
CA PRO A 474 13.49 -7.98 27.47
C PRO A 474 12.51 -7.14 26.63
N VAL A 475 12.56 -5.82 26.77
CA VAL A 475 11.65 -4.89 26.09
C VAL A 475 12.20 -4.49 24.73
N ARG A 476 11.58 -5.00 23.65
CA ARG A 476 11.85 -4.66 22.24
C ARG A 476 10.76 -3.79 21.65
N THR A 477 10.29 -2.80 22.41
CA THR A 477 9.30 -1.83 21.93
C THR A 477 9.96 -0.57 21.41
N LEU A 478 9.32 0.09 20.45
CA LEU A 478 9.70 1.42 20.02
C LEU A 478 8.48 2.33 20.05
N SER A 479 8.56 3.44 20.79
CA SER A 479 7.55 4.51 20.74
C SER A 479 8.03 5.72 19.96
N THR A 480 7.06 6.51 19.52
CA THR A 480 7.29 7.83 18.91
C THR A 480 8.10 8.73 19.85
N LYS A 481 7.87 8.64 21.17
CA LYS A 481 8.61 9.42 22.18
C LYS A 481 10.09 9.02 22.22
N GLU A 482 10.36 7.71 22.21
CA GLU A 482 11.72 7.18 22.20
C GLU A 482 12.45 7.55 20.90
N PHE A 483 11.79 7.39 19.76
CA PHE A 483 12.37 7.76 18.46
C PHE A 483 12.70 9.25 18.39
N ARG A 484 11.84 10.11 18.94
CA ARG A 484 12.12 11.55 19.09
C ARG A 484 13.36 11.80 19.95
N HIS A 485 13.60 11.01 20.98
CA HIS A 485 14.82 11.12 21.79
C HIS A 485 16.07 10.75 20.98
N PHE A 486 16.01 9.68 20.17
CA PHE A 486 17.11 9.33 19.25
C PHE A 486 17.37 10.41 18.21
N ALA A 487 16.31 10.99 17.63
CA ALA A 487 16.42 12.10 16.68
C ALA A 487 17.12 13.33 17.31
N ASN A 488 16.87 13.61 18.59
CA ASN A 488 17.56 14.69 19.30
C ASN A 488 19.02 14.34 19.63
N LYS A 489 19.26 13.15 20.22
CA LYS A 489 20.56 12.78 20.81
C LYS A 489 21.58 12.32 19.76
N VAL A 490 21.13 11.54 18.79
CA VAL A 490 21.98 10.94 17.74
C VAL A 490 21.81 11.69 16.43
N GLY A 491 20.58 12.04 16.08
CA GLY A 491 20.26 12.82 14.88
C GLY A 491 20.65 14.30 14.96
N ASN A 492 21.07 14.78 16.13
CA ASN A 492 21.47 16.18 16.36
C ASN A 492 20.39 17.21 15.96
N LEU A 493 19.11 16.81 15.95
CA LEU A 493 17.99 17.72 15.68
C LEU A 493 17.61 18.47 16.94
N GLU A 494 17.36 19.77 16.81
CA GLU A 494 17.06 20.62 17.96
C GLU A 494 15.72 20.27 18.64
N ARG A 495 15.66 20.41 19.97
CA ARG A 495 14.45 20.12 20.73
C ARG A 495 13.24 20.98 20.32
N PRO A 496 13.37 22.29 20.03
CA PRO A 496 12.27 23.12 19.53
C PRO A 496 11.70 22.58 18.21
N PHE A 497 12.56 22.31 17.22
CA PHE A 497 12.16 21.71 15.94
C PHE A 497 11.34 20.42 16.15
N LEU A 498 11.84 19.49 16.95
CA LEU A 498 11.15 18.23 17.23
C LEU A 498 9.83 18.40 18.02
N LYS A 499 9.69 19.50 18.78
CA LYS A 499 8.48 19.81 19.54
C LYS A 499 7.34 20.24 18.63
N GLU A 500 7.65 20.87 17.51
CA GLU A 500 6.69 21.30 16.49
C GLU A 500 6.47 20.21 15.43
N PHE A 501 7.54 19.52 15.03
CA PHE A 501 7.53 18.55 13.94
C PHE A 501 6.55 17.38 14.17
N PHE A 502 6.65 16.70 15.31
CA PHE A 502 5.83 15.51 15.57
C PHE A 502 4.34 15.84 15.70
N PRO A 503 3.90 16.84 16.50
CA PRO A 503 2.49 17.23 16.52
C PRO A 503 1.96 17.58 15.14
N ARG A 504 2.72 18.33 14.33
CA ARG A 504 2.25 18.76 13.01
C ARG A 504 2.17 17.61 12.01
N TRP A 505 3.25 16.86 11.81
CA TRP A 505 3.30 15.84 10.76
C TRP A 505 2.66 14.51 11.16
N VAL A 506 2.73 14.14 12.44
CA VAL A 506 2.26 12.84 12.95
C VAL A 506 0.92 12.97 13.66
N GLY A 507 0.75 14.00 14.49
CA GLY A 507 -0.46 14.19 15.30
C GLY A 507 -1.65 14.82 14.56
N THR A 508 -1.40 15.53 13.45
CA THR A 508 -2.43 16.24 12.68
C THR A 508 -2.47 15.82 11.21
N CYS A 509 -3.53 16.22 10.51
CA CYS A 509 -3.67 16.10 9.06
C CYS A 509 -3.33 17.42 8.36
N GLY A 510 -3.18 17.35 7.04
CA GLY A 510 -2.94 18.50 6.20
C GLY A 510 -1.48 18.65 5.77
N CYS A 511 -1.28 18.79 4.47
CA CYS A 511 0.00 19.12 3.85
C CYS A 511 0.04 20.62 3.48
N PRO A 512 1.22 21.26 3.50
CA PRO A 512 1.39 22.60 2.96
C PRO A 512 1.17 22.61 1.45
N VAL A 513 0.42 23.61 0.98
CA VAL A 513 0.23 23.91 -0.44
C VAL A 513 0.91 25.25 -0.72
N LEU A 514 1.99 25.23 -1.48
CA LEU A 514 2.80 26.41 -1.77
C LEU A 514 2.54 26.90 -3.18
N ARG A 515 2.07 28.13 -3.32
CA ARG A 515 1.88 28.82 -4.61
C ARG A 515 2.96 29.87 -4.75
N MET A 516 3.80 29.74 -5.76
CA MET A 516 4.99 30.55 -5.93
C MET A 516 4.99 31.28 -7.27
N GLY A 517 5.54 32.48 -7.30
CA GLY A 517 5.85 33.23 -8.51
C GLY A 517 7.03 34.16 -8.25
N PHE A 518 7.71 34.60 -9.29
CA PHE A 518 8.90 35.44 -9.11
C PHE A 518 8.97 36.60 -10.12
N SER A 519 9.73 37.62 -9.75
CA SER A 519 10.11 38.74 -10.60
C SER A 519 11.63 38.93 -10.55
N TYR A 520 12.26 39.22 -11.70
CA TYR A 520 13.70 39.46 -11.76
C TYR A 520 14.02 40.95 -11.87
N ASN A 521 14.71 41.48 -10.86
CA ASN A 521 15.13 42.87 -10.80
C ASN A 521 16.51 43.06 -11.45
N LYS A 522 16.52 43.43 -12.73
CA LYS A 522 17.76 43.62 -13.53
C LYS A 522 18.73 44.64 -12.94
N ARG A 523 18.24 45.68 -12.23
CA ARG A 523 19.09 46.74 -11.66
C ARG A 523 19.83 46.26 -10.41
N LYS A 524 19.14 45.50 -9.55
CA LYS A 524 19.70 44.96 -8.32
C LYS A 524 20.38 43.60 -8.50
N ASN A 525 20.14 42.92 -9.63
CA ASN A 525 20.56 41.53 -9.86
C ASN A 525 19.97 40.57 -8.81
N ILE A 526 18.69 40.75 -8.47
CA ILE A 526 17.98 40.02 -7.42
C ILE A 526 16.71 39.39 -8.02
N VAL A 527 16.38 38.18 -7.59
CA VAL A 527 15.09 37.53 -7.82
C VAL A 527 14.19 37.78 -6.61
N GLU A 528 13.07 38.44 -6.84
CA GLU A 528 12.01 38.67 -5.86
C GLU A 528 11.01 37.51 -5.97
N LEU A 529 11.07 36.56 -5.04
CA LEU A 529 10.22 35.36 -4.99
C LEU A 529 9.04 35.61 -4.05
N ALA A 530 7.82 35.60 -4.59
CA ALA A 530 6.58 35.65 -3.84
C ALA A 530 6.07 34.23 -3.57
N VAL A 531 5.73 33.94 -2.32
CA VAL A 531 5.18 32.66 -1.88
C VAL A 531 3.90 32.88 -1.09
N LEU A 532 2.84 32.21 -1.53
CA LEU A 532 1.57 32.05 -0.81
C LEU A 532 1.52 30.63 -0.24
N ARG A 533 1.23 30.53 1.07
CA ARG A 533 1.08 29.27 1.80
C ARG A 533 -0.38 29.01 2.12
N ASP A 534 -0.87 27.87 1.62
CA ASP A 534 -2.17 27.29 1.91
C ASP A 534 -1.99 25.92 2.60
N CYS A 535 -3.10 25.27 2.95
CA CYS A 535 -3.14 23.91 3.49
C CYS A 535 -4.14 23.08 2.69
N THR A 536 -3.89 21.77 2.55
CA THR A 536 -4.83 20.84 1.91
C THR A 536 -6.15 20.73 2.68
N VAL A 537 -6.11 20.94 4.00
CA VAL A 537 -7.30 21.01 4.84
C VAL A 537 -7.99 22.36 4.61
N LYS A 538 -9.22 22.32 4.08
CA LYS A 538 -10.05 23.52 3.94
C LYS A 538 -10.54 23.98 5.32
N PRO A 539 -10.52 25.29 5.61
CA PRO A 539 -11.12 25.83 6.82
C PRO A 539 -12.65 25.84 6.67
N ASP A 540 -13.32 24.71 6.85
CA ASP A 540 -14.79 24.66 6.84
C ASP A 540 -15.39 24.78 8.24
N SER A 541 -16.39 25.66 8.32
CA SER A 541 -17.30 25.90 9.43
C SER A 541 -18.00 24.62 9.92
N ARG A 542 -18.00 24.43 11.25
CA ARG A 542 -18.66 23.36 12.05
C ARG A 542 -17.80 22.13 12.37
N THR A 543 -16.77 22.33 13.19
CA THR A 543 -16.53 21.43 14.33
C THR A 543 -15.76 22.21 15.41
N PRO A 544 -16.32 22.40 16.62
CA PRO A 544 -15.56 22.99 17.71
C PRO A 544 -14.53 21.96 18.15
N VAL A 545 -13.26 22.28 18.00
CA VAL A 545 -12.20 21.66 18.79
C VAL A 545 -12.59 21.93 20.24
N LEU A 546 -13.09 20.90 20.94
CA LEU A 546 -13.39 20.98 22.36
C LEU A 546 -12.06 21.04 23.11
N SER A 547 -11.44 22.22 23.11
CA SER A 547 -10.38 22.58 24.03
C SER A 547 -11.01 22.81 25.39
N SER A 548 -11.10 21.77 26.22
CA SER A 548 -11.19 21.96 27.67
C SER A 548 -9.83 22.45 28.16
N ASN A 549 -9.63 23.76 28.07
CA ASN A 549 -8.91 24.63 29.00
C ASN A 549 -8.73 25.99 28.32
N THR A 550 -9.75 26.82 28.51
CA THR A 550 -9.74 28.27 28.34
C THR A 550 -8.64 28.86 29.21
N ASP A 551 -7.62 29.44 28.58
CA ASP A 551 -6.87 30.64 29.00
C ASP A 551 -5.56 30.73 28.20
N SER A 552 -5.65 31.27 26.99
CA SER A 552 -4.57 32.06 26.37
C SER A 552 -5.11 32.78 25.13
N GLU A 553 -5.39 34.07 25.30
CA GLU A 553 -5.48 35.02 24.20
C GLU A 553 -4.08 35.13 23.55
N ASN A 554 -3.85 34.31 22.51
CA ASN A 554 -2.81 34.44 21.49
C ASN A 554 -3.13 33.44 20.36
N ARG A 555 -4.17 33.73 19.57
CA ARG A 555 -4.58 32.92 18.40
C ARG A 555 -3.85 33.32 17.10
N ASP A 556 -2.58 33.72 17.21
CA ASP A 556 -1.70 34.01 16.07
C ASP A 556 -0.56 32.96 15.93
N GLY A 557 -0.68 31.80 16.57
CA GLY A 557 0.40 30.80 16.68
C GLY A 557 0.29 29.52 15.83
N ASP A 558 -0.77 29.32 15.04
CA ASP A 558 -1.13 27.98 14.51
C ASP A 558 -0.81 27.74 13.01
N ILE A 559 -0.09 28.63 12.33
CA ILE A 559 0.17 28.53 10.88
C ILE A 559 1.68 28.37 10.63
N GLY A 560 2.18 27.13 10.71
CA GLY A 560 3.55 26.87 10.27
C GLY A 560 3.99 25.42 10.36
N TRP A 561 4.85 25.03 9.42
CA TRP A 561 5.60 23.78 9.47
C TRP A 561 7.06 24.09 9.78
N PRO A 562 7.74 23.32 10.63
CA PRO A 562 9.09 23.68 11.09
C PRO A 562 10.14 23.49 9.99
N GLY A 563 11.10 24.41 9.95
CA GLY A 563 12.31 24.35 9.13
C GLY A 563 12.30 25.25 7.89
N MET A 564 13.30 25.06 7.04
CA MET A 564 13.60 25.90 5.87
C MET A 564 13.64 25.02 4.62
N MET A 565 12.86 25.38 3.60
CA MET A 565 12.85 24.74 2.30
C MET A 565 13.89 25.38 1.37
N SER A 566 14.56 24.53 0.60
CA SER A 566 15.54 24.95 -0.40
C SER A 566 14.89 25.40 -1.71
N ILE A 567 15.33 26.55 -2.23
CA ILE A 567 15.01 27.04 -3.58
C ILE A 567 16.27 26.93 -4.43
N ARG A 568 16.21 26.18 -5.53
CA ARG A 568 17.31 26.04 -6.50
C ARG A 568 17.08 26.97 -7.67
N VAL A 569 18.02 27.88 -7.89
CA VAL A 569 18.01 28.80 -9.03
C VAL A 569 19.02 28.29 -10.06
N HIS A 570 18.54 27.96 -11.26
CA HIS A 570 19.40 27.64 -12.40
C HIS A 570 19.65 28.90 -13.20
N GLU A 571 20.91 29.31 -13.26
CA GLU A 571 21.37 30.50 -13.97
C GLU A 571 22.24 30.10 -15.17
N LEU A 572 22.73 31.06 -15.94
CA LEU A 572 23.64 30.81 -17.08
C LEU A 572 24.99 30.24 -16.62
N ASP A 573 25.49 30.66 -15.46
CA ASP A 573 26.83 30.29 -14.98
C ASP A 573 26.82 29.06 -14.06
N GLY A 574 25.64 28.52 -13.71
CA GLY A 574 25.51 27.35 -12.85
C GLY A 574 24.17 27.25 -12.11
N MET A 575 24.07 26.30 -11.18
CA MET A 575 22.91 26.12 -10.30
C MET A 575 23.28 26.45 -8.85
N TYR A 576 22.42 27.18 -8.16
CA TYR A 576 22.64 27.65 -6.79
C TYR A 576 21.47 27.27 -5.88
N ASP A 577 21.78 26.61 -4.76
CA ASP A 577 20.79 26.22 -3.75
C ASP A 577 20.71 27.27 -2.64
N HIS A 578 19.50 27.76 -2.39
CA HIS A 578 19.19 28.77 -1.39
C HIS A 578 18.21 28.22 -0.33
N PRO A 579 18.67 27.79 0.86
CA PRO A 579 17.82 27.31 1.94
C PRO A 579 17.17 28.48 2.69
N ILE A 580 16.32 29.24 1.99
CA ILE A 580 15.85 30.56 2.43
C ILE A 580 14.35 30.64 2.69
N LEU A 581 13.56 29.63 2.30
CA LEU A 581 12.12 29.68 2.43
C LEU A 581 11.69 29.08 3.78
N PRO A 582 11.34 29.87 4.80
CA PRO A 582 10.82 29.31 6.04
C PRO A 582 9.49 28.61 5.77
N MET A 583 9.29 27.44 6.36
CA MET A 583 8.04 26.68 6.22
C MET A 583 6.96 27.13 7.22
N ALA A 584 7.33 27.99 8.15
CA ALA A 584 6.45 28.64 9.11
C ALA A 584 6.44 30.16 8.91
N GLY A 585 5.38 30.82 9.38
CA GLY A 585 5.22 32.27 9.34
C GLY A 585 4.00 32.70 8.51
N ASP A 586 4.02 33.95 8.06
CA ASP A 586 2.90 34.58 7.37
C ASP A 586 2.47 33.81 6.11
N ALA A 587 1.16 33.84 5.82
CA ALA A 587 0.61 33.20 4.62
C ALA A 587 1.23 33.76 3.33
N TRP A 588 1.56 35.05 3.31
CA TRP A 588 2.25 35.71 2.20
C TRP A 588 3.67 36.05 2.62
N GLN A 589 4.65 35.67 1.81
CA GLN A 589 6.03 36.09 2.02
C GLN A 589 6.70 36.48 0.70
N LEU A 590 7.47 37.57 0.76
CA LEU A 590 8.37 37.99 -0.30
C LEU A 590 9.82 37.73 0.14
N LEU A 591 10.58 37.02 -0.69
CA LEU A 591 11.97 36.68 -0.46
C LEU A 591 12.84 37.29 -1.56
N GLU A 592 14.01 37.79 -1.18
CA GLU A 592 15.01 38.29 -2.13
C GLU A 592 16.15 37.27 -2.26
N ILE A 593 16.36 36.76 -3.47
CA ILE A 593 17.46 35.84 -3.79
C ILE A 593 18.49 36.59 -4.64
N GLN A 594 19.72 36.67 -4.16
CA GLN A 594 20.82 37.25 -4.91
C GLN A 594 21.14 36.37 -6.13
N CYS A 595 21.09 36.94 -7.33
CA CYS A 595 21.53 36.27 -8.55
C CYS A 595 23.06 36.42 -8.68
N HIS A 596 23.75 35.35 -9.08
CA HIS A 596 25.22 35.31 -9.17
C HIS A 596 25.71 35.69 -10.56
N SER A 597 25.00 35.23 -11.58
CA SER A 597 25.29 35.48 -12.99
C SER A 597 25.09 36.95 -13.32
N LYS A 598 26.00 37.53 -14.09
CA LYS A 598 25.92 38.92 -14.53
C LYS A 598 25.68 38.97 -16.03
N LEU A 599 24.60 39.63 -16.45
CA LEU A 599 24.38 39.93 -17.86
C LEU A 599 25.48 40.88 -18.36
N ALA A 600 26.20 40.48 -19.41
CA ALA A 600 27.22 41.34 -20.02
C ALA A 600 26.58 42.65 -20.50
N ALA A 601 27.02 43.79 -19.96
CA ALA A 601 26.53 45.09 -20.39
C ALA A 601 26.88 45.31 -21.86
N ARG A 602 25.88 45.58 -22.70
CA ARG A 602 26.11 46.05 -24.08
C ARG A 602 26.96 47.31 -24.03
N ARG A 603 28.22 47.24 -24.45
CA ARG A 603 28.97 48.43 -24.84
C ARG A 603 28.33 48.96 -26.11
N ALA A 604 27.60 50.07 -26.01
CA ALA A 604 27.17 50.82 -27.17
C ALA A 604 28.42 51.20 -27.98
N LEU A 605 28.62 50.58 -29.15
CA LEU A 605 29.56 51.07 -30.13
C LEU A 605 29.11 52.47 -30.53
N LYS A 606 29.85 53.49 -30.10
CA LYS A 606 29.68 54.86 -30.59
C LYS A 606 29.77 54.83 -32.13
N PRO A 607 28.89 55.54 -32.85
CA PRO A 607 29.00 55.62 -34.31
C PRO A 607 30.32 56.31 -34.66
N LYS A 608 31.28 55.56 -35.20
CA LYS A 608 32.47 56.14 -35.81
C LYS A 608 32.04 56.82 -37.11
N LYS A 609 32.12 58.15 -37.10
CA LYS A 609 31.98 59.01 -38.26
C LYS A 609 33.19 58.77 -39.19
N GLY A 610 32.91 58.27 -40.40
CA GLY A 610 33.72 58.50 -41.61
C GLY A 610 34.85 57.51 -41.93
N SER A 611 34.66 56.73 -43.00
CA SER A 611 35.59 56.64 -44.15
C SER A 611 34.94 55.82 -45.28
N LYS A 612 35.16 56.26 -46.52
CA LYS A 612 34.60 55.79 -47.81
C LYS A 612 35.12 54.40 -48.25
N PRO A 613 34.50 53.77 -49.28
CA PRO A 613 34.65 52.35 -49.59
C PRO A 613 35.79 52.08 -50.58
N ASP A 614 36.45 50.94 -50.46
CA ASP A 614 37.22 50.37 -51.57
C ASP A 614 37.28 48.82 -51.49
N GLY A 615 36.72 48.23 -52.55
CA GLY A 615 37.11 47.01 -53.28
C GLY A 615 37.70 45.74 -52.65
N CYS A 616 36.96 44.63 -52.88
CA CYS A 616 37.40 43.36 -53.49
C CYS A 616 38.05 42.26 -52.61
N ASP A 617 37.21 41.24 -52.34
CA ASP A 617 37.33 39.79 -52.62
C ASP A 617 38.51 38.95 -52.06
N ASP A 618 38.15 38.11 -51.07
CA ASP A 618 37.96 36.64 -51.18
C ASP A 618 38.73 35.73 -50.20
N ASN A 619 37.92 34.98 -49.46
CA ASN A 619 38.05 33.64 -48.87
C ASN A 619 39.10 33.24 -47.81
N GLY A 620 38.56 32.71 -46.69
CA GLY A 620 39.27 31.94 -45.68
C GLY A 620 38.42 31.67 -44.42
N ASP A 621 37.58 30.63 -44.46
CA ASP A 621 36.90 29.91 -43.37
C ASP A 621 36.86 30.53 -41.96
N ALA A 622 35.68 31.04 -41.61
CA ALA A 622 35.18 30.99 -40.24
C ALA A 622 33.69 30.69 -40.29
N VAL A 623 33.31 29.50 -39.81
CA VAL A 623 31.93 29.11 -39.54
C VAL A 623 31.28 30.22 -38.73
N ALA A 624 30.36 30.94 -39.38
CA ALA A 624 29.60 32.01 -38.78
C ALA A 624 28.72 31.42 -37.66
N GLY A 625 29.15 31.59 -36.41
CA GLY A 625 28.27 31.59 -35.26
C GLY A 625 27.32 32.78 -35.40
N LEU A 626 26.25 32.60 -36.17
CA LEU A 626 25.24 33.61 -36.41
C LEU A 626 24.39 33.77 -35.14
N ASP A 627 24.83 34.68 -34.28
CA ASP A 627 24.07 35.49 -33.32
C ASP A 627 22.73 34.94 -32.79
N MET A 628 22.78 33.90 -31.95
CA MET A 628 21.74 33.57 -30.96
C MET A 628 22.02 34.26 -29.61
N ARG A 629 22.52 35.52 -29.63
CA ARG A 629 22.79 36.32 -28.40
C ARG A 629 21.96 37.60 -28.33
N SER A 630 21.07 37.83 -29.28
CA SER A 630 20.13 38.95 -29.25
C SER A 630 18.85 38.55 -28.51
N SER A 631 18.69 39.05 -27.27
CA SER A 631 17.45 39.11 -26.46
C SER A 631 17.36 38.25 -25.19
N MET A 632 18.47 38.01 -24.46
CA MET A 632 18.34 37.51 -23.07
C MET A 632 18.05 38.66 -22.10
N GLU A 633 16.81 38.71 -21.62
CA GLU A 633 16.36 39.70 -20.63
C GLU A 633 16.71 39.35 -19.17
N SER A 634 17.05 38.09 -18.91
CA SER A 634 17.33 37.54 -17.58
C SER A 634 18.45 36.49 -17.67
N PRO A 635 19.35 36.38 -16.69
CA PRO A 635 20.34 35.31 -16.62
C PRO A 635 19.75 34.00 -16.05
N LEU A 636 18.45 33.96 -15.76
CA LEU A 636 17.75 32.81 -15.18
C LEU A 636 17.32 31.83 -16.27
N SER A 637 17.62 30.55 -16.06
CA SER A 637 17.19 29.45 -16.92
C SER A 637 15.87 28.83 -16.44
N TRP A 638 15.76 28.49 -15.15
CA TRP A 638 14.53 28.05 -14.45
C TRP A 638 14.75 28.07 -12.92
N ILE A 639 13.68 27.95 -12.14
CA ILE A 639 13.74 27.88 -10.67
C ILE A 639 12.97 26.64 -10.19
N ARG A 640 13.50 25.96 -9.18
CA ARG A 640 12.87 24.82 -8.54
C ARG A 640 12.70 25.07 -7.05
N ALA A 641 11.55 24.69 -6.52
CA ALA A 641 11.33 24.62 -5.08
C ALA A 641 11.41 23.17 -4.61
N ASP A 642 12.08 22.96 -3.49
CA ASP A 642 12.32 21.66 -2.86
C ASP A 642 12.87 20.57 -3.81
N PRO A 643 14.04 20.80 -4.44
CA PRO A 643 14.59 19.84 -5.39
C PRO A 643 14.94 18.49 -4.76
N GLU A 644 15.11 18.40 -3.43
CA GLU A 644 15.47 17.17 -2.73
C GLU A 644 14.27 16.49 -2.02
N MET A 645 13.06 17.01 -2.22
CA MET A 645 11.83 16.57 -1.56
C MET A 645 11.99 16.51 -0.03
N GLU A 646 12.63 17.51 0.54
CA GLU A 646 12.90 17.70 1.97
C GLU A 646 11.60 17.78 2.77
N TYR A 647 10.50 18.21 2.14
CA TYR A 647 9.19 18.35 2.74
C TYR A 647 8.11 17.59 1.95
N LEU A 648 7.14 17.07 2.69
CA LEU A 648 5.89 16.59 2.12
C LEU A 648 4.99 17.80 1.86
N ALA A 649 5.02 18.34 0.64
CA ALA A 649 4.28 19.53 0.26
C ALA A 649 3.77 19.44 -1.18
N GLU A 650 2.68 20.15 -1.46
CA GLU A 650 2.21 20.40 -2.82
C GLU A 650 2.75 21.76 -3.29
N ILE A 651 3.45 21.78 -4.43
CA ILE A 651 4.14 22.97 -4.93
C ILE A 651 3.59 23.35 -6.30
N HIS A 652 3.02 24.54 -6.37
CA HIS A 652 2.54 25.19 -7.60
C HIS A 652 3.46 26.36 -7.92
N PHE A 653 4.32 26.20 -8.92
CA PHE A 653 5.26 27.25 -9.30
C PHE A 653 4.81 27.91 -10.61
N ASN A 654 4.70 29.23 -10.64
CA ASN A 654 4.42 29.98 -11.85
C ASN A 654 5.73 30.53 -12.43
N GLN A 655 6.17 29.95 -13.54
CA GLN A 655 7.33 30.41 -14.31
C GLN A 655 7.03 30.43 -15.82
N PRO A 656 7.74 31.25 -16.61
CA PRO A 656 7.56 31.31 -18.06
C PRO A 656 7.70 29.95 -18.75
N VAL A 657 6.93 29.71 -19.81
CA VAL A 657 6.92 28.43 -20.57
C VAL A 657 8.31 28.00 -21.02
N GLN A 658 9.16 28.93 -21.47
CA GLN A 658 10.54 28.61 -21.88
C GLN A 658 11.39 28.05 -20.74
N MET A 659 11.11 28.42 -19.48
CA MET A 659 11.81 27.87 -18.32
C MET A 659 11.39 26.42 -18.06
N TRP A 660 10.11 26.09 -18.24
CA TRP A 660 9.63 24.70 -18.18
C TRP A 660 10.24 23.83 -19.28
N ILE A 661 10.33 24.36 -20.50
CA ILE A 661 11.03 23.69 -21.61
C ILE A 661 12.50 23.46 -21.25
N ASN A 662 13.20 24.49 -20.76
CA ASN A 662 14.59 24.36 -20.33
C ASN A 662 14.75 23.32 -19.21
N GLN A 663 13.85 23.30 -18.23
CA GLN A 663 13.86 22.33 -17.13
C GLN A 663 13.68 20.90 -17.64
N LEU A 664 12.77 20.68 -18.59
CA LEU A 664 12.55 19.36 -19.18
C LEU A 664 13.76 18.87 -20.00
N GLU A 665 14.39 19.74 -20.78
CA GLU A 665 15.50 19.38 -21.68
C GLU A 665 16.85 19.25 -20.97
N LYS A 666 17.08 20.04 -19.90
CA LYS A 666 18.43 20.22 -19.32
C LYS A 666 18.57 19.69 -17.89
N ASP A 667 17.48 19.52 -17.14
CA ASP A 667 17.56 18.98 -15.78
C ASP A 667 17.69 17.45 -15.83
N GLY A 668 18.65 16.89 -15.08
CA GLY A 668 18.88 15.45 -14.98
C GLY A 668 18.03 14.76 -13.92
N ASP A 669 17.25 15.51 -13.13
CA ASP A 669 16.38 14.96 -12.11
C ASP A 669 15.00 14.60 -12.66
N VAL A 670 14.63 13.33 -12.53
CA VAL A 670 13.34 12.78 -12.98
C VAL A 670 12.13 13.48 -12.37
N VAL A 671 12.25 14.00 -11.15
CA VAL A 671 11.17 14.74 -10.49
C VAL A 671 10.96 16.10 -11.17
N ALA A 672 12.06 16.77 -11.54
CA ALA A 672 12.02 18.04 -12.26
C ALA A 672 11.35 17.88 -13.62
N GLN A 673 11.72 16.82 -14.34
CA GLN A 673 11.18 16.50 -15.66
C GLN A 673 9.69 16.18 -15.58
N ALA A 674 9.26 15.35 -14.61
CA ALA A 674 7.85 15.05 -14.39
C ALA A 674 7.02 16.29 -14.01
N GLN A 675 7.56 17.16 -13.15
CA GLN A 675 6.93 18.44 -12.80
C GLN A 675 6.80 19.36 -14.03
N ALA A 676 7.84 19.44 -14.86
CA ALA A 676 7.82 20.24 -16.08
C ALA A 676 6.78 19.72 -17.07
N ILE A 677 6.68 18.41 -17.28
CA ILE A 677 5.64 17.80 -18.13
C ILE A 677 4.25 18.15 -17.63
N ALA A 678 3.97 17.95 -16.34
CA ALA A 678 2.68 18.28 -15.74
C ALA A 678 2.32 19.77 -15.87
N ALA A 679 3.31 20.67 -15.73
CA ALA A 679 3.12 22.10 -15.89
C ALA A 679 2.87 22.50 -17.35
N LEU A 680 3.58 21.88 -18.31
CA LEU A 680 3.40 22.10 -19.74
C LEU A 680 2.06 21.58 -20.25
N GLU A 681 1.60 20.45 -19.73
CA GLU A 681 0.30 19.85 -20.02
C GLU A 681 -0.86 20.73 -19.53
N ALA A 682 -0.72 21.36 -18.37
CA ALA A 682 -1.75 22.21 -17.78
C ALA A 682 -1.92 23.59 -18.46
N LEU A 683 -1.15 23.90 -19.51
CA LEU A 683 -1.21 25.20 -20.20
C LEU A 683 -2.51 25.34 -21.01
N PRO A 684 -3.21 26.50 -20.94
CA PRO A 684 -4.47 26.70 -21.66
C PRO A 684 -4.29 26.85 -23.18
N HIS A 685 -3.13 27.32 -23.63
CA HIS A 685 -2.79 27.46 -25.05
C HIS A 685 -1.46 26.76 -25.31
N LEU A 686 -1.53 25.67 -26.07
CA LEU A 686 -0.36 24.86 -26.40
C LEU A 686 0.33 25.41 -27.64
N SER A 687 1.60 25.74 -27.51
CA SER A 687 2.42 26.16 -28.65
C SER A 687 3.08 24.96 -29.34
N PHE A 688 3.31 25.07 -30.64
CA PHE A 688 4.04 24.05 -31.42
C PHE A 688 5.42 23.69 -30.81
N ASN A 689 6.07 24.66 -30.15
CA ASN A 689 7.34 24.43 -29.47
C ASN A 689 7.20 23.45 -28.28
N VAL A 690 6.11 23.54 -27.51
CA VAL A 690 5.84 22.64 -26.37
C VAL A 690 5.62 21.21 -26.87
N VAL A 691 4.80 21.04 -27.91
CA VAL A 691 4.54 19.72 -28.52
C VAL A 691 5.83 19.08 -29.03
N ASN A 692 6.68 19.84 -29.74
CA ASN A 692 7.98 19.35 -30.20
C ASN A 692 8.91 18.99 -29.04
N THR A 693 8.95 19.79 -27.98
CA THR A 693 9.77 19.52 -26.80
C THR A 693 9.37 18.19 -26.16
N LEU A 694 8.07 17.97 -25.96
CA LEU A 694 7.54 16.72 -25.41
C LEU A 694 7.86 15.53 -26.32
N ASN A 695 7.74 15.68 -27.65
CA ASN A 695 8.10 14.64 -28.62
C ASN A 695 9.61 14.33 -28.62
N ASN A 696 10.46 15.35 -28.51
CA ASN A 696 11.90 15.18 -28.42
C ASN A 696 12.28 14.44 -27.14
N PHE A 697 11.65 14.78 -26.01
CA PHE A 697 11.86 14.09 -24.74
C PHE A 697 11.38 12.63 -24.78
N LEU A 698 10.19 12.36 -25.35
CA LEU A 698 9.70 11.00 -25.58
C LEU A 698 10.70 10.17 -26.43
N SER A 699 11.32 10.83 -27.43
CA SER A 699 12.27 10.21 -28.35
C SER A 699 13.66 9.96 -27.74
N ASP A 700 14.00 10.58 -26.61
CA ASP A 700 15.29 10.40 -25.95
C ASP A 700 15.37 9.06 -25.21
N SER A 701 16.11 8.12 -25.78
CA SER A 701 16.38 6.80 -25.17
C SER A 701 17.12 6.87 -23.82
N LYS A 702 17.81 7.97 -23.51
CA LYS A 702 18.54 8.14 -22.24
C LYS A 702 17.63 8.63 -21.11
N ALA A 703 16.49 9.22 -21.45
CA ALA A 703 15.52 9.69 -20.48
C ALA A 703 14.86 8.51 -19.75
N PHE A 704 14.48 8.75 -18.48
CA PHE A 704 13.90 7.70 -17.66
C PHE A 704 12.53 7.28 -18.19
N TRP A 705 12.36 5.97 -18.44
CA TRP A 705 11.22 5.41 -19.17
C TRP A 705 9.84 5.80 -18.61
N ARG A 706 9.68 5.88 -17.27
CA ARG A 706 8.39 6.31 -16.67
C ARG A 706 8.04 7.76 -16.98
N VAL A 707 9.05 8.64 -17.06
CA VAL A 707 8.83 10.05 -17.39
C VAL A 707 8.60 10.21 -18.90
N ARG A 708 9.21 9.34 -19.73
CA ARG A 708 8.88 9.25 -21.17
C ARG A 708 7.42 8.84 -21.38
N ILE A 709 6.89 7.91 -20.58
CA ILE A 709 5.47 7.55 -20.59
C ILE A 709 4.59 8.74 -20.22
N GLU A 710 4.94 9.53 -19.20
CA GLU A 710 4.23 10.77 -18.87
C GLU A 710 4.25 11.79 -20.02
N ALA A 711 5.39 11.93 -20.71
CA ALA A 711 5.47 12.78 -21.90
C ALA A 711 4.57 12.27 -23.04
N ALA A 712 4.42 10.95 -23.21
CA ALA A 712 3.49 10.38 -24.19
C ALA A 712 2.03 10.69 -23.85
N TYR A 713 1.64 10.58 -22.58
CA TYR A 713 0.29 10.95 -22.14
C TYR A 713 0.04 12.45 -22.26
N ALA A 714 1.02 13.29 -21.93
CA ALA A 714 0.93 14.73 -22.15
C ALA A 714 0.76 15.05 -23.65
N LEU A 715 1.51 14.38 -24.55
CA LEU A 715 1.34 14.54 -25.99
C LEU A 715 -0.06 14.16 -26.48
N ALA A 716 -0.66 13.11 -25.92
CA ALA A 716 -2.04 12.73 -26.23
C ALA A 716 -3.03 13.82 -25.84
N ASN A 717 -2.87 14.40 -24.64
CA ASN A 717 -3.73 15.49 -24.16
C ASN A 717 -3.51 16.80 -24.93
N THR A 718 -2.36 16.96 -25.59
CA THR A 718 -2.08 18.12 -26.45
C THR A 718 -2.64 18.01 -27.87
N ALA A 719 -3.10 16.82 -28.28
CA ALA A 719 -3.57 16.58 -29.64
C ALA A 719 -5.00 17.10 -29.85
N SER A 720 -5.16 18.05 -30.76
CA SER A 720 -6.44 18.66 -31.10
C SER A 720 -6.50 19.06 -32.58
N GLU A 721 -7.70 19.39 -33.08
CA GLU A 721 -7.87 19.94 -34.43
C GLU A 721 -7.14 21.28 -34.61
N GLU A 722 -7.08 22.11 -33.57
CA GLU A 722 -6.37 23.40 -33.58
C GLU A 722 -4.85 23.26 -33.71
N THR A 723 -4.32 22.10 -33.31
CA THR A 723 -2.88 21.78 -33.39
C THR A 723 -2.56 20.91 -34.60
N ASP A 724 -3.48 20.82 -35.58
CA ASP A 724 -3.38 19.93 -36.75
C ASP A 724 -3.02 18.48 -36.38
N TRP A 725 -3.55 18.00 -35.25
CA TRP A 725 -3.28 16.66 -34.72
C TRP A 725 -1.79 16.36 -34.47
N ALA A 726 -0.94 17.38 -34.26
CA ALA A 726 0.50 17.21 -34.14
C ALA A 726 0.87 16.15 -33.07
N GLY A 727 0.27 16.20 -31.88
CA GLY A 727 0.53 15.23 -30.81
C GLY A 727 0.24 13.77 -31.23
N LEU A 728 -0.90 13.54 -31.88
CA LEU A 728 -1.28 12.22 -32.42
C LEU A 728 -0.30 11.75 -33.51
N LEU A 729 0.05 12.64 -34.44
CA LEU A 729 0.99 12.35 -35.52
C LEU A 729 2.39 12.01 -34.96
N HIS A 730 2.84 12.72 -33.93
CA HIS A 730 4.10 12.45 -33.24
C HIS A 730 4.10 11.09 -32.55
N LEU A 731 3.04 10.75 -31.80
CA LEU A 731 2.92 9.44 -31.15
C LEU A 731 2.94 8.28 -32.17
N VAL A 732 2.15 8.40 -33.24
CA VAL A 732 2.09 7.39 -34.31
C VAL A 732 3.44 7.29 -35.03
N LYS A 733 4.08 8.42 -35.34
CA LYS A 733 5.41 8.45 -35.97
C LYS A 733 6.48 7.83 -35.07
N PHE A 734 6.48 8.16 -33.77
CA PHE A 734 7.38 7.60 -32.78
C PHE A 734 7.29 6.07 -32.76
N TYR A 735 6.07 5.53 -32.66
CA TYR A 735 5.86 4.09 -32.63
C TYR A 735 6.24 3.42 -33.96
N LYS A 736 5.80 3.98 -35.10
CA LYS A 736 6.11 3.43 -36.43
C LYS A 736 7.61 3.40 -36.70
N SER A 737 8.35 4.45 -36.32
CA SER A 737 9.82 4.52 -36.53
C SER A 737 10.59 3.38 -35.85
N ARG A 738 10.03 2.79 -34.78
CA ARG A 738 10.67 1.73 -34.00
C ARG A 738 10.14 0.34 -34.33
N ARG A 739 8.85 0.24 -34.59
CA ARG A 739 8.15 -1.05 -34.71
C ARG A 739 7.69 -1.37 -36.12
N PHE A 740 7.75 -0.47 -37.10
CA PHE A 740 7.28 -0.75 -38.47
C PHE A 740 8.43 -0.95 -39.45
N ASP A 741 8.20 -1.78 -40.45
CA ASP A 741 9.05 -1.87 -41.63
C ASP A 741 8.74 -0.70 -42.57
N GLU A 742 9.75 0.07 -42.96
CA GLU A 742 9.59 1.26 -43.81
C GLU A 742 9.17 0.92 -45.24
N ASN A 743 9.50 -0.29 -45.72
CA ASN A 743 9.18 -0.73 -47.07
C ASN A 743 7.78 -1.34 -47.16
N ILE A 744 7.38 -2.11 -46.14
CA ILE A 744 6.12 -2.88 -46.14
C ILE A 744 4.99 -2.11 -45.45
N GLY A 745 5.31 -1.18 -44.55
CA GLY A 745 4.32 -0.41 -43.78
C GLY A 745 3.56 -1.24 -42.73
N LEU A 746 4.09 -2.40 -42.36
CA LEU A 746 3.54 -3.31 -41.35
C LEU A 746 4.44 -3.38 -40.11
N PRO A 747 3.88 -3.71 -38.93
CA PRO A 747 4.68 -3.99 -37.73
C PRO A 747 5.71 -5.12 -37.96
N ARG A 748 6.92 -4.93 -37.47
CA ARG A 748 7.98 -5.94 -37.34
C ARG A 748 7.65 -6.92 -36.21
N PRO A 749 8.22 -8.13 -36.20
CA PRO A 749 8.11 -9.03 -35.05
C PRO A 749 8.55 -8.36 -33.73
N ASN A 750 7.93 -8.73 -32.62
CA ASN A 750 8.22 -8.20 -31.28
C ASN A 750 9.67 -8.50 -30.85
N ASP A 751 10.28 -7.55 -30.13
CA ASP A 751 11.58 -7.72 -29.48
C ASP A 751 11.55 -6.92 -28.17
N PHE A 752 11.49 -7.63 -27.03
CA PHE A 752 11.39 -7.02 -25.71
C PHE A 752 12.70 -7.09 -24.91
N ARG A 753 13.84 -7.23 -25.57
CA ARG A 753 15.15 -7.26 -24.88
C ARG A 753 15.54 -5.93 -24.23
N ASP A 754 15.04 -4.81 -24.75
CA ASP A 754 15.17 -3.51 -24.09
C ASP A 754 13.91 -3.23 -23.27
N PHE A 755 13.98 -3.50 -21.96
CA PHE A 755 12.85 -3.32 -21.05
C PHE A 755 12.42 -1.85 -20.95
N SER A 756 13.35 -0.91 -21.06
CA SER A 756 13.04 0.51 -20.95
C SER A 756 12.22 0.99 -22.15
N GLU A 757 12.58 0.53 -23.35
CA GLU A 757 11.85 0.85 -24.57
C GLU A 757 10.53 0.07 -24.67
N TYR A 758 10.51 -1.18 -24.21
CA TYR A 758 9.30 -2.01 -24.11
C TYR A 758 8.17 -1.28 -23.35
N PHE A 759 8.42 -0.84 -22.12
CA PHE A 759 7.38 -0.17 -21.32
C PHE A 759 6.90 1.15 -21.94
N VAL A 760 7.78 1.90 -22.60
CA VAL A 760 7.38 3.13 -23.31
C VAL A 760 6.47 2.80 -24.47
N LEU A 761 6.85 1.83 -25.30
CA LEU A 761 6.06 1.43 -26.46
C LEU A 761 4.72 0.80 -26.08
N GLU A 762 4.65 0.05 -24.98
CA GLU A 762 3.42 -0.54 -24.45
C GLU A 762 2.38 0.54 -24.09
N ALA A 763 2.82 1.70 -23.60
CA ALA A 763 1.95 2.80 -23.21
C ALA A 763 1.44 3.65 -24.40
N ILE A 764 2.11 3.64 -25.56
CA ILE A 764 1.74 4.49 -26.71
C ILE A 764 0.34 4.18 -27.26
N PRO A 765 -0.10 2.93 -27.45
CA PRO A 765 -1.45 2.62 -27.92
C PRO A 765 -2.54 3.22 -27.02
N HIS A 766 -2.34 3.20 -25.70
CA HIS A 766 -3.24 3.81 -24.72
C HIS A 766 -3.26 5.34 -24.88
N ALA A 767 -2.07 5.96 -24.96
CA ALA A 767 -1.97 7.40 -25.21
C ALA A 767 -2.68 7.81 -26.52
N VAL A 768 -2.50 7.05 -27.60
CA VAL A 768 -3.20 7.28 -28.88
C VAL A 768 -4.72 7.10 -28.72
N ALA A 769 -5.16 6.11 -27.95
CA ALA A 769 -6.58 5.87 -27.70
C ALA A 769 -7.25 6.94 -26.83
N MET A 770 -6.49 7.68 -26.01
CA MET A 770 -6.98 8.81 -25.20
C MET A 770 -7.26 10.07 -26.01
N VAL A 771 -6.71 10.22 -27.22
CA VAL A 771 -6.91 11.42 -28.04
C VAL A 771 -8.40 11.60 -28.37
N ARG A 772 -8.88 12.86 -28.31
CA ARG A 772 -10.28 13.24 -28.57
C ARG A 772 -10.37 14.37 -29.59
N ALA A 773 -11.35 14.29 -30.50
CA ALA A 773 -11.77 15.35 -31.39
C ALA A 773 -12.75 16.31 -30.71
N ALA A 774 -13.15 17.38 -31.41
CA ALA A 774 -14.06 18.39 -30.87
C ALA A 774 -15.44 17.82 -30.47
N ASP A 775 -15.86 16.71 -31.09
CA ASP A 775 -17.08 15.96 -30.76
C ASP A 775 -16.91 14.96 -29.59
N ASN A 776 -15.75 15.00 -28.91
CA ASN A 776 -15.33 14.06 -27.88
C ASN A 776 -15.25 12.60 -28.37
N LYS A 777 -15.07 12.38 -29.68
CA LYS A 777 -14.82 11.06 -30.27
C LYS A 777 -13.35 10.85 -30.58
N SER A 778 -12.93 9.60 -30.66
CA SER A 778 -11.58 9.25 -31.05
C SER A 778 -11.37 9.48 -32.55
N PRO A 779 -10.25 10.09 -32.97
CA PRO A 779 -9.92 10.27 -34.38
C PRO A 779 -9.89 8.94 -35.13
N ARG A 780 -10.26 8.97 -36.42
CA ARG A 780 -10.29 7.76 -37.26
C ARG A 780 -8.91 7.11 -37.32
N GLU A 781 -7.86 7.91 -37.43
CA GLU A 781 -6.47 7.49 -37.52
C GLU A 781 -6.03 6.75 -36.26
N ALA A 782 -6.50 7.16 -35.08
CA ALA A 782 -6.21 6.48 -33.82
C ALA A 782 -6.85 5.08 -33.77
N VAL A 783 -8.12 4.97 -34.18
CA VAL A 783 -8.85 3.69 -34.24
C VAL A 783 -8.20 2.73 -35.25
N GLU A 784 -7.83 3.24 -36.43
CA GLU A 784 -7.16 2.46 -37.47
C GLU A 784 -5.78 1.99 -37.01
N PHE A 785 -5.02 2.85 -36.33
CA PHE A 785 -3.71 2.51 -35.78
C PHE A 785 -3.81 1.36 -34.75
N VAL A 786 -4.68 1.48 -33.74
CA VAL A 786 -4.86 0.42 -32.72
C VAL A 786 -5.32 -0.90 -33.36
N LEU A 787 -6.24 -0.84 -34.33
CA LEU A 787 -6.68 -2.02 -35.08
C LEU A 787 -5.52 -2.67 -35.86
N GLN A 788 -4.65 -1.86 -36.48
CA GLN A 788 -3.48 -2.35 -37.21
C GLN A 788 -2.53 -3.11 -36.28
N LEU A 789 -2.26 -2.58 -35.09
CA LEU A 789 -1.40 -3.23 -34.10
C LEU A 789 -1.97 -4.58 -33.65
N LEU A 790 -3.26 -4.64 -33.32
CA LEU A 790 -3.92 -5.90 -32.94
C LEU A 790 -4.00 -6.91 -34.07
N LYS A 791 -4.12 -6.45 -35.32
CA LYS A 791 -4.26 -7.34 -36.49
C LYS A 791 -2.95 -8.03 -36.87
N TYR A 792 -1.82 -7.34 -36.72
CA TYR A 792 -0.51 -7.75 -37.20
C TYR A 792 0.52 -7.96 -36.08
N ASN A 793 0.07 -8.17 -34.84
CA ASN A 793 0.98 -8.58 -33.76
C ASN A 793 1.63 -9.92 -34.11
N ASP A 794 2.96 -9.95 -34.04
CA ASP A 794 3.78 -11.13 -34.28
C ASP A 794 4.85 -11.23 -33.18
N ASN A 795 4.81 -12.30 -32.40
CA ASN A 795 5.77 -12.56 -31.32
C ASN A 795 6.84 -13.58 -31.70
N ASN A 796 6.94 -13.97 -32.98
CA ASN A 796 7.96 -14.90 -33.44
C ASN A 796 9.36 -14.29 -33.26
N GLY A 797 10.26 -15.05 -32.62
CA GLY A 797 11.65 -14.63 -32.38
C GLY A 797 11.87 -13.80 -31.12
N ASN A 798 10.81 -13.38 -30.42
CA ASN A 798 10.90 -12.74 -29.10
C ASN A 798 11.09 -13.81 -28.02
N PRO A 799 12.10 -13.71 -27.13
CA PRO A 799 12.24 -14.65 -26.02
C PRO A 799 11.18 -14.45 -24.93
N TYR A 800 10.53 -13.28 -24.89
CA TYR A 800 9.57 -12.89 -23.85
C TYR A 800 8.11 -13.12 -24.26
N SER A 801 7.24 -13.16 -23.26
CA SER A 801 5.79 -13.24 -23.45
C SER A 801 5.22 -11.88 -23.85
N ASP A 802 4.28 -11.85 -24.79
CA ASP A 802 3.56 -10.65 -25.23
C ASP A 802 2.14 -10.55 -24.65
N VAL A 803 1.80 -11.35 -23.63
CA VAL A 803 0.44 -11.34 -23.07
C VAL A 803 0.09 -10.02 -22.38
N PHE A 804 1.04 -9.37 -21.70
CA PHE A 804 0.85 -8.05 -21.09
C PHE A 804 0.70 -6.97 -22.16
N TRP A 805 1.55 -7.02 -23.17
CA TRP A 805 1.47 -6.15 -24.35
C TRP A 805 0.13 -6.25 -25.08
N LEU A 806 -0.34 -7.48 -25.35
CA LEU A 806 -1.65 -7.73 -25.94
C LEU A 806 -2.78 -7.26 -25.03
N ALA A 807 -2.67 -7.46 -23.72
CA ALA A 807 -3.63 -6.95 -22.74
C ALA A 807 -3.72 -5.42 -22.77
N ALA A 808 -2.59 -4.71 -22.82
CA ALA A 808 -2.53 -3.25 -22.95
C ALA A 808 -3.16 -2.76 -24.27
N LEU A 809 -2.86 -3.44 -25.39
CA LEU A 809 -3.49 -3.16 -26.68
C LEU A 809 -5.01 -3.35 -26.65
N VAL A 810 -5.50 -4.41 -26.01
CA VAL A 810 -6.93 -4.67 -25.84
C VAL A 810 -7.59 -3.63 -24.93
N GLN A 811 -6.93 -3.21 -23.85
CA GLN A 811 -7.44 -2.15 -22.97
C GLN A 811 -7.54 -0.81 -23.70
N SER A 812 -6.56 -0.50 -24.55
CA SER A 812 -6.58 0.70 -25.41
C SER A 812 -7.82 0.73 -26.30
N VAL A 813 -8.35 -0.42 -26.74
CA VAL A 813 -9.62 -0.47 -27.50
C VAL A 813 -10.81 -0.04 -26.65
N GLY A 814 -10.82 -0.34 -25.36
CA GLY A 814 -11.88 0.04 -24.43
C GLY A 814 -11.92 1.54 -24.16
N GLU A 815 -10.78 2.22 -24.29
CA GLU A 815 -10.66 3.68 -24.14
C GLU A 815 -11.14 4.47 -25.35
N LEU A 816 -11.18 3.86 -26.53
CA LEU A 816 -11.67 4.51 -27.75
C LEU A 816 -13.13 4.96 -27.59
N GLU A 817 -13.43 6.14 -28.14
CA GLU A 817 -14.77 6.69 -28.26
C GLU A 817 -15.21 6.65 -29.73
N PHE A 818 -16.13 5.74 -30.06
CA PHE A 818 -16.53 5.55 -31.47
C PHE A 818 -17.45 6.67 -31.96
N GLY A 819 -17.00 7.39 -32.99
CA GLY A 819 -17.82 8.27 -33.85
C GLY A 819 -18.37 7.54 -35.08
N GLN A 820 -19.20 8.24 -35.87
CA GLN A 820 -19.98 7.67 -36.97
C GLN A 820 -19.12 7.04 -38.09
N GLN A 821 -17.93 7.56 -38.34
CA GLN A 821 -16.99 7.01 -39.33
C GLN A 821 -16.16 5.85 -38.77
N SER A 822 -15.87 5.86 -37.46
CA SER A 822 -15.04 4.85 -36.81
C SER A 822 -15.79 3.57 -36.44
N ILE A 823 -17.13 3.63 -36.35
CA ILE A 823 -17.97 2.49 -35.97
C ILE A 823 -17.84 1.31 -36.93
N LEU A 824 -17.46 1.57 -38.19
CA LEU A 824 -17.20 0.54 -39.21
C LEU A 824 -16.09 -0.45 -38.78
N PHE A 825 -15.13 0.02 -37.98
CA PHE A 825 -14.01 -0.80 -37.48
C PHE A 825 -14.38 -1.66 -36.28
N LEU A 826 -15.48 -1.35 -35.57
CA LEU A 826 -15.89 -2.05 -34.36
C LEU A 826 -16.05 -3.55 -34.58
N SER A 827 -16.68 -3.95 -35.68
CA SER A 827 -16.85 -5.38 -36.02
C SER A 827 -15.51 -6.12 -36.18
N SER A 828 -14.49 -5.44 -36.69
CA SER A 828 -13.15 -6.01 -36.86
C SER A 828 -12.41 -6.10 -35.52
N LEU A 829 -12.54 -5.09 -34.66
CA LEU A 829 -11.99 -5.07 -33.31
C LEU A 829 -12.60 -6.20 -32.45
N LEU A 830 -13.94 -6.32 -32.44
CA LEU A 830 -14.64 -7.37 -31.70
C LEU A 830 -14.24 -8.78 -32.16
N LYS A 831 -14.09 -8.99 -33.48
CA LYS A 831 -13.56 -10.26 -34.01
C LYS A 831 -12.15 -10.58 -33.54
N ARG A 832 -11.32 -9.56 -33.27
CA ARG A 832 -9.96 -9.76 -32.73
C ARG A 832 -10.00 -10.06 -31.23
N ILE A 833 -10.83 -9.36 -30.48
CA ILE A 833 -11.05 -9.65 -29.05
C ILE A 833 -11.57 -11.08 -28.86
N ASP A 834 -12.54 -11.53 -29.66
CA ASP A 834 -13.06 -12.91 -29.63
C ASP A 834 -11.96 -13.96 -29.92
N ARG A 835 -11.08 -13.70 -30.90
CA ARG A 835 -9.93 -14.58 -31.17
C ARG A 835 -8.95 -14.63 -30.00
N LEU A 836 -8.71 -13.50 -29.33
CA LEU A 836 -7.83 -13.46 -28.16
C LEU A 836 -8.43 -14.19 -26.96
N LEU A 837 -9.75 -14.10 -26.75
CA LEU A 837 -10.46 -14.90 -25.75
C LEU A 837 -10.37 -16.40 -26.04
N GLN A 838 -10.53 -16.80 -27.31
CA GLN A 838 -10.37 -18.21 -27.73
C GLN A 838 -8.92 -18.69 -27.56
N PHE A 839 -7.95 -17.84 -27.91
CA PHE A 839 -6.53 -18.11 -27.70
C PHE A 839 -6.20 -18.32 -26.22
N ASP A 840 -6.63 -17.41 -25.35
CA ASP A 840 -6.35 -17.47 -23.92
C ASP A 840 -7.01 -18.68 -23.25
N ARG A 841 -8.16 -19.13 -23.79
CA ARG A 841 -8.81 -20.37 -23.34
C ARG A 841 -8.00 -21.62 -23.69
N LEU A 842 -7.28 -21.63 -24.82
CA LEU A 842 -6.46 -22.75 -25.27
C LEU A 842 -5.05 -22.71 -24.65
N MET A 843 -4.49 -21.51 -24.51
CA MET A 843 -3.16 -21.25 -23.95
C MET A 843 -3.28 -20.15 -22.89
N PRO A 844 -3.53 -20.51 -21.62
CA PRO A 844 -3.77 -19.53 -20.55
C PRO A 844 -2.60 -18.57 -20.36
N SER A 845 -2.89 -17.28 -20.51
CA SER A 845 -1.98 -16.19 -20.18
C SER A 845 -1.69 -16.13 -18.70
N TYR A 846 -0.61 -15.42 -18.37
CA TYR A 846 -0.23 -15.15 -17.00
C TYR A 846 -1.41 -14.60 -16.20
N ASN A 847 -1.86 -15.35 -15.19
CA ASN A 847 -2.96 -14.97 -14.31
C ASN A 847 -4.28 -14.62 -15.05
N GLY A 848 -4.47 -15.09 -16.30
CA GLY A 848 -5.65 -14.78 -17.11
C GLY A 848 -5.77 -13.31 -17.53
N ILE A 849 -4.66 -12.56 -17.56
CA ILE A 849 -4.67 -11.11 -17.80
C ILE A 849 -5.28 -10.71 -19.15
N LEU A 850 -5.13 -11.56 -20.16
CA LEU A 850 -5.70 -11.31 -21.48
C LEU A 850 -7.22 -11.45 -21.45
N THR A 851 -7.76 -12.53 -20.89
CA THR A 851 -9.22 -12.68 -20.67
C THR A 851 -9.80 -11.55 -19.82
N ILE A 852 -9.15 -11.17 -18.73
CA ILE A 852 -9.57 -10.05 -17.87
C ILE A 852 -9.68 -8.76 -18.68
N SER A 853 -8.66 -8.47 -19.49
CA SER A 853 -8.62 -7.26 -20.34
C SER A 853 -9.72 -7.30 -21.40
N CYS A 854 -9.95 -8.46 -22.03
CA CYS A 854 -11.04 -8.62 -22.99
C CYS A 854 -12.42 -8.40 -22.35
N ILE A 855 -12.70 -8.98 -21.18
CA ILE A 855 -13.97 -8.79 -20.47
C ILE A 855 -14.17 -7.31 -20.13
N ARG A 856 -13.14 -6.66 -19.56
CA ARG A 856 -13.19 -5.24 -19.21
C ARG A 856 -13.48 -4.37 -20.42
N THR A 857 -12.75 -4.58 -21.52
CA THR A 857 -12.93 -3.84 -22.77
C THR A 857 -14.32 -4.06 -23.36
N LEU A 858 -14.83 -5.30 -23.37
CA LEU A 858 -16.19 -5.58 -23.85
C LEU A 858 -17.26 -4.85 -23.03
N THR A 859 -17.11 -4.83 -21.70
CA THR A 859 -18.03 -4.09 -20.82
C THR A 859 -17.96 -2.59 -21.06
N GLN A 860 -16.76 -2.01 -21.17
CA GLN A 860 -16.59 -0.58 -21.45
C GLN A 860 -17.24 -0.19 -22.78
N ILE A 861 -17.01 -0.96 -23.85
CA ILE A 861 -17.63 -0.73 -25.16
C ILE A 861 -19.16 -0.83 -25.05
N ALA A 862 -19.67 -1.83 -24.33
CA ALA A 862 -21.11 -2.02 -24.15
C ALA A 862 -21.76 -0.84 -23.43
N LEU A 863 -21.14 -0.33 -22.35
CA LEU A 863 -21.62 0.83 -21.62
C LEU A 863 -21.62 2.11 -22.47
N LYS A 864 -20.53 2.36 -23.20
CA LYS A 864 -20.39 3.53 -24.09
C LYS A 864 -21.36 3.52 -25.26
N LEU A 865 -21.73 2.33 -25.76
CA LEU A 865 -22.63 2.14 -26.90
C LEU A 865 -23.98 1.55 -26.49
N SER A 866 -24.40 1.79 -25.24
CA SER A 866 -25.62 1.21 -24.66
C SER A 866 -26.91 1.55 -25.44
N GLY A 867 -26.94 2.69 -26.15
CA GLY A 867 -28.04 3.06 -27.04
C GLY A 867 -28.16 2.22 -28.32
N PHE A 868 -27.11 1.47 -28.69
CA PHE A 868 -27.03 0.69 -29.93
C PHE A 868 -26.85 -0.81 -29.70
N ILE A 869 -26.32 -1.22 -28.54
CA ILE A 869 -26.01 -2.61 -28.20
C ILE A 869 -26.97 -3.10 -27.12
N SER A 870 -27.53 -4.30 -27.32
CA SER A 870 -28.33 -4.98 -26.29
C SER A 870 -27.43 -5.44 -25.14
N LEU A 871 -27.51 -4.76 -24.00
CA LEU A 871 -26.75 -5.09 -22.79
C LEU A 871 -27.07 -6.50 -22.28
N ASP A 872 -28.29 -7.00 -22.47
CA ASP A 872 -28.68 -8.38 -22.13
C ASP A 872 -27.86 -9.45 -22.85
N GLN A 873 -27.47 -9.20 -24.11
CA GLN A 873 -26.62 -10.12 -24.87
C GLN A 873 -25.20 -10.13 -24.32
N VAL A 874 -24.69 -8.97 -23.91
CA VAL A 874 -23.36 -8.83 -23.28
C VAL A 874 -23.34 -9.53 -21.93
N VAL A 875 -24.40 -9.36 -21.12
CA VAL A 875 -24.57 -10.09 -19.86
C VAL A 875 -24.54 -11.61 -20.09
N LYS A 876 -25.23 -12.11 -21.13
CA LYS A 876 -25.19 -13.54 -21.50
C LYS A 876 -23.80 -14.01 -21.92
N LEU A 877 -23.02 -13.16 -22.58
CA LEU A 877 -21.64 -13.46 -23.00
C LEU A 877 -20.68 -13.54 -21.80
N ILE A 878 -20.86 -12.69 -20.79
CA ILE A 878 -19.96 -12.58 -19.63
C ILE A 878 -20.28 -13.63 -18.57
N LYS A 879 -21.55 -14.01 -18.39
CA LYS A 879 -22.00 -14.99 -17.38
C LYS A 879 -21.17 -16.29 -17.30
N PRO A 880 -20.77 -16.94 -18.42
CA PRO A 880 -19.96 -18.16 -18.38
C PRO A 880 -18.60 -18.01 -17.69
N PHE A 881 -18.02 -16.80 -17.64
CA PHE A 881 -16.73 -16.55 -16.98
C PHE A 881 -16.82 -16.51 -15.44
N ARG A 882 -18.02 -16.71 -14.87
CA ARG A 882 -18.24 -16.87 -13.42
C ARG A 882 -18.22 -18.33 -12.96
N ASP A 883 -18.00 -19.29 -13.86
CA ASP A 883 -17.92 -20.71 -13.49
C ASP A 883 -16.79 -20.96 -12.47
N PHE A 884 -17.03 -21.82 -11.48
CA PHE A 884 -16.10 -22.17 -10.41
C PHE A 884 -14.77 -22.71 -10.92
N ASN A 885 -14.76 -23.37 -12.08
CA ASN A 885 -13.56 -23.92 -12.69
C ASN A 885 -12.65 -22.86 -13.34
N THR A 886 -13.14 -21.63 -13.53
CA THR A 886 -12.33 -20.54 -14.09
C THR A 886 -11.46 -19.92 -12.99
N ILE A 887 -10.31 -19.37 -13.38
CA ILE A 887 -9.37 -18.72 -12.45
C ILE A 887 -10.08 -17.55 -11.75
N TRP A 888 -9.90 -17.39 -10.44
CA TRP A 888 -10.71 -16.44 -9.66
C TRP A 888 -10.59 -14.98 -10.12
N GLN A 889 -9.44 -14.52 -10.64
CA GLN A 889 -9.33 -13.16 -11.16
C GLN A 889 -10.29 -12.90 -12.33
N VAL A 890 -10.51 -13.91 -13.18
CA VAL A 890 -11.46 -13.86 -14.30
C VAL A 890 -12.89 -13.83 -13.75
N ARG A 891 -13.21 -14.68 -12.76
CA ARG A 891 -14.53 -14.67 -12.09
C ARG A 891 -14.88 -13.33 -11.46
N VAL A 892 -13.91 -12.73 -10.78
CA VAL A 892 -14.07 -11.42 -10.13
C VAL A 892 -14.25 -10.33 -11.17
N GLU A 893 -13.46 -10.32 -12.24
CA GLU A 893 -13.64 -9.32 -13.30
C GLU A 893 -14.99 -9.49 -14.02
N ALA A 894 -15.42 -10.73 -14.29
CA ALA A 894 -16.74 -11.01 -14.84
C ALA A 894 -17.85 -10.50 -13.91
N SER A 895 -17.73 -10.75 -12.60
CA SER A 895 -18.69 -10.28 -11.61
C SER A 895 -18.72 -8.75 -11.50
N ARG A 896 -17.57 -8.07 -11.56
CA ARG A 896 -17.49 -6.59 -11.65
C ARG A 896 -18.15 -6.05 -12.89
N ALA A 897 -17.85 -6.65 -14.04
CA ALA A 897 -18.47 -6.28 -15.30
C ALA A 897 -19.99 -6.39 -15.25
N LEU A 898 -20.53 -7.46 -14.63
CA LEU A 898 -21.97 -7.60 -14.44
C LEU A 898 -22.53 -6.56 -13.47
N LEU A 899 -21.81 -6.19 -12.40
CA LEU A 899 -22.22 -5.14 -11.47
C LEU A 899 -22.27 -3.76 -12.14
N ASP A 900 -21.27 -3.42 -12.96
CA ASP A 900 -21.24 -2.17 -13.73
C ASP A 900 -22.40 -2.11 -14.75
N LEU A 901 -22.69 -3.22 -15.43
CA LEU A 901 -23.83 -3.33 -16.35
C LEU A 901 -25.17 -3.21 -15.62
N GLU A 902 -25.33 -3.88 -14.48
CA GLU A 902 -26.55 -3.83 -13.67
C GLU A 902 -26.78 -2.44 -13.09
N PHE A 903 -25.72 -1.77 -12.62
CA PHE A 903 -25.77 -0.40 -12.13
C PHE A 903 -26.26 0.57 -13.22
N HIS A 904 -25.77 0.41 -14.45
CA HIS A 904 -26.18 1.23 -15.58
C HIS A 904 -27.61 0.94 -16.05
N CYS A 905 -28.06 -0.32 -16.03
CA CYS A 905 -29.39 -0.71 -16.49
C CYS A 905 -30.49 -0.41 -15.46
N ASN A 906 -30.28 -0.82 -14.20
CA ASN A 906 -31.32 -0.94 -13.18
C ASN A 906 -31.01 -0.14 -11.91
N GLY A 907 -29.94 0.66 -11.92
CA GLY A 907 -29.57 1.55 -10.83
C GLY A 907 -28.79 0.89 -9.68
N ILE A 908 -28.53 1.69 -8.65
CA ILE A 908 -27.67 1.30 -7.51
C ILE A 908 -28.25 0.17 -6.66
N ASP A 909 -29.58 0.14 -6.47
CA ASP A 909 -30.22 -0.86 -5.62
C ASP A 909 -30.09 -2.28 -6.19
N SER A 910 -30.40 -2.44 -7.47
CA SER A 910 -30.25 -3.69 -8.20
C SER A 910 -28.79 -4.17 -8.24
N ALA A 911 -27.84 -3.25 -8.44
CA ALA A 911 -26.41 -3.56 -8.40
C ALA A 911 -25.97 -4.05 -7.00
N LEU A 912 -26.45 -3.43 -5.92
CA LEU A 912 -26.15 -3.86 -4.55
C LEU A 912 -26.78 -5.20 -4.21
N SER A 913 -28.01 -5.46 -4.69
CA SER A 913 -28.65 -6.76 -4.58
C SER A 913 -27.87 -7.87 -5.31
N LEU A 914 -27.38 -7.59 -6.52
CA LEU A 914 -26.51 -8.50 -7.27
C LEU A 914 -25.15 -8.69 -6.57
N PHE A 915 -24.61 -7.64 -5.95
CA PHE A 915 -23.36 -7.70 -5.20
C PHE A 915 -23.46 -8.64 -4.00
N ILE A 916 -24.52 -8.55 -3.20
CA ILE A 916 -24.74 -9.45 -2.05
C ILE A 916 -24.71 -10.91 -2.52
N LYS A 917 -25.49 -11.23 -3.56
CA LYS A 917 -25.52 -12.57 -4.16
C LYS A 917 -24.14 -12.99 -4.70
N SER A 918 -23.43 -12.09 -5.37
CA SER A 918 -22.11 -12.37 -5.93
C SER A 918 -21.04 -12.64 -4.87
N VAL A 919 -21.13 -12.00 -3.70
CA VAL A 919 -20.24 -12.24 -2.57
C VAL A 919 -20.51 -13.61 -1.94
N GLU A 920 -21.78 -14.00 -1.80
CA GLU A 920 -22.17 -15.31 -1.30
C GLU A 920 -21.75 -16.46 -2.24
N GLU A 921 -21.79 -16.21 -3.55
CA GLU A 921 -21.37 -17.18 -4.58
C GLU A 921 -19.85 -17.26 -4.78
N GLU A 922 -19.07 -16.24 -4.38
CA GLU A 922 -17.62 -16.19 -4.63
C GLU A 922 -16.84 -17.04 -3.60
N PRO A 923 -16.14 -18.11 -4.03
CA PRO A 923 -15.42 -19.00 -3.12
C PRO A 923 -14.10 -18.38 -2.62
N SER A 924 -13.48 -17.46 -3.37
CA SER A 924 -12.23 -16.83 -2.95
C SER A 924 -12.49 -15.71 -1.94
N LEU A 925 -11.86 -15.80 -0.77
CA LEU A 925 -11.89 -14.73 0.23
C LEU A 925 -11.38 -13.41 -0.33
N ARG A 926 -10.33 -13.46 -1.15
CA ARG A 926 -9.81 -12.29 -1.84
C ARG A 926 -10.78 -11.77 -2.90
N GLY A 927 -11.48 -12.66 -3.59
CA GLY A 927 -12.54 -12.31 -4.53
C GLY A 927 -13.65 -11.51 -3.86
N GLN A 928 -14.13 -11.95 -2.70
CA GLN A 928 -15.13 -11.23 -1.89
C GLN A 928 -14.67 -9.80 -1.56
N VAL A 929 -13.43 -9.62 -1.09
CA VAL A 929 -12.85 -8.28 -0.82
C VAL A 929 -12.82 -7.42 -2.09
N LYS A 930 -12.40 -8.01 -3.22
CA LYS A 930 -12.30 -7.31 -4.50
C LYS A 930 -13.65 -6.91 -5.08
N LEU A 931 -14.72 -7.65 -4.78
CA LEU A 931 -16.10 -7.26 -5.06
C LEU A 931 -16.56 -6.14 -4.12
N GLY A 932 -16.26 -6.24 -2.81
CA GLY A 932 -16.58 -5.19 -1.83
C GLY A 932 -15.97 -3.83 -2.18
N ILE A 933 -14.70 -3.81 -2.59
CA ILE A 933 -14.03 -2.58 -3.08
C ILE A 933 -14.75 -1.99 -4.29
N HIS A 934 -15.21 -2.84 -5.21
CA HIS A 934 -15.86 -2.40 -6.44
C HIS A 934 -17.28 -1.88 -6.17
N ALA A 935 -18.08 -2.58 -5.35
CA ALA A 935 -19.39 -2.09 -4.92
C ALA A 935 -19.28 -0.73 -4.18
N MET A 936 -18.27 -0.58 -3.32
CA MET A 936 -17.96 0.69 -2.66
C MET A 936 -17.65 1.81 -3.67
N ARG A 937 -16.88 1.51 -4.74
CA ARG A 937 -16.63 2.46 -5.83
C ARG A 937 -17.93 2.85 -6.55
N ILE A 938 -18.81 1.89 -6.86
CA ILE A 938 -20.11 2.18 -7.48
C ILE A 938 -20.93 3.14 -6.61
N CYS A 939 -20.96 2.93 -5.29
CA CYS A 939 -21.63 3.84 -4.36
C CYS A 939 -21.07 5.27 -4.37
N GLN A 940 -19.76 5.44 -4.63
CA GLN A 940 -19.10 6.74 -4.68
C GLN A 940 -19.35 7.53 -5.97
N ILE A 941 -19.82 6.89 -7.05
CA ILE A 941 -20.03 7.54 -8.36
C ILE A 941 -21.23 8.53 -8.33
N LYS A 942 -21.94 8.68 -7.21
CA LYS A 942 -23.05 9.63 -7.03
C LYS A 942 -22.58 11.06 -6.75
N GLY A 943 -22.68 11.92 -7.78
CA GLY A 943 -22.53 13.38 -7.64
C GLY A 943 -22.82 14.20 -8.90
N GLY A 944 -23.51 13.66 -9.92
CA GLY A 944 -23.66 14.37 -11.20
C GLY A 944 -24.75 13.85 -12.12
N SER A 945 -25.97 13.63 -11.62
CA SER A 945 -27.21 13.70 -12.43
C SER A 945 -28.43 13.38 -11.56
N ASP A 946 -29.48 14.18 -11.70
CA ASP A 946 -30.79 14.10 -11.04
C ASP A 946 -31.55 12.77 -11.26
N SER A 947 -31.22 11.69 -10.54
CA SER A 947 -32.16 10.55 -10.44
C SER A 947 -32.33 10.02 -9.00
N ASN A 948 -33.58 10.14 -8.55
CA ASN A 948 -34.18 9.64 -7.32
C ASN A 948 -34.17 8.10 -7.21
N HIS A 949 -33.01 7.43 -7.29
CA HIS A 949 -32.90 6.03 -6.88
C HIS A 949 -32.30 5.98 -5.48
N GLU A 950 -33.18 6.19 -4.49
CA GLU A 950 -32.94 5.78 -3.11
C GLU A 950 -32.75 4.25 -3.07
N VAL A 951 -31.86 3.79 -2.20
CA VAL A 951 -31.63 2.34 -2.00
C VAL A 951 -32.79 1.80 -1.17
N ASP A 952 -33.37 0.68 -1.58
CA ASP A 952 -34.51 0.11 -0.90
C ASP A 952 -34.13 -0.36 0.51
N THR A 953 -35.06 -0.23 1.44
CA THR A 953 -34.87 -0.67 2.84
C THR A 953 -34.55 -2.16 2.92
N VAL A 954 -35.07 -2.97 2.00
CA VAL A 954 -34.77 -4.41 1.90
C VAL A 954 -33.30 -4.65 1.62
N THR A 955 -32.71 -3.91 0.68
CA THR A 955 -31.29 -4.01 0.31
C THR A 955 -30.40 -3.53 1.45
N LEU A 956 -30.77 -2.44 2.13
CA LEU A 956 -30.04 -1.94 3.31
C LEU A 956 -30.04 -2.97 4.46
N VAL A 957 -31.18 -3.60 4.72
CA VAL A 957 -31.29 -4.67 5.73
C VAL A 957 -30.46 -5.89 5.31
N ALA A 958 -30.45 -6.26 4.03
CA ALA A 958 -29.64 -7.36 3.53
C ALA A 958 -28.13 -7.08 3.68
N LEU A 959 -27.68 -5.84 3.42
CA LEU A 959 -26.29 -5.44 3.68
C LEU A 959 -25.92 -5.50 5.17
N LEU A 960 -26.82 -5.10 6.06
CA LEU A 960 -26.61 -5.21 7.51
C LEU A 960 -26.56 -6.67 7.98
N ASN A 961 -27.45 -7.53 7.45
CA ASN A 961 -27.40 -8.96 7.69
C ASN A 961 -26.07 -9.56 7.21
N LEU A 962 -25.59 -9.15 6.04
CA LEU A 962 -24.30 -9.57 5.52
C LEU A 962 -23.14 -9.06 6.39
N LEU A 963 -23.22 -7.85 6.93
CA LEU A 963 -22.22 -7.29 7.86
C LEU A 963 -22.12 -8.07 9.17
N GLU A 964 -23.25 -8.55 9.70
CA GLU A 964 -23.30 -9.41 10.90
C GLU A 964 -23.00 -10.88 10.62
N SER A 965 -23.04 -11.28 9.35
CA SER A 965 -22.87 -12.65 8.93
C SER A 965 -21.49 -13.21 9.28
N ARG A 966 -21.42 -14.54 9.28
CA ARG A 966 -20.16 -15.25 9.43
C ARG A 966 -19.17 -14.96 8.30
N ILE A 967 -19.64 -14.71 7.08
CA ILE A 967 -18.78 -14.38 5.93
C ILE A 967 -17.98 -13.11 6.24
N ALA A 968 -18.65 -12.07 6.76
CA ALA A 968 -17.99 -10.83 7.17
C ALA A 968 -17.06 -11.04 8.39
N PHE A 969 -17.45 -11.88 9.37
CA PHE A 969 -16.57 -12.20 10.49
C PHE A 969 -15.26 -12.88 10.04
N ASN A 970 -15.35 -13.83 9.11
CA ASN A 970 -14.21 -14.57 8.57
C ASN A 970 -13.27 -13.66 7.78
N ASN A 971 -13.81 -12.63 7.13
CA ASN A 971 -13.07 -11.74 6.25
C ASN A 971 -13.16 -10.28 6.74
N VAL A 972 -12.20 -9.88 7.58
CA VAL A 972 -12.18 -8.54 8.20
C VAL A 972 -12.17 -7.41 7.17
N PHE A 973 -11.50 -7.62 6.03
CA PHE A 973 -11.45 -6.66 4.94
C PHE A 973 -12.82 -6.49 4.28
N LEU A 974 -13.53 -7.59 4.02
CA LEU A 974 -14.90 -7.54 3.51
C LEU A 974 -15.83 -6.83 4.50
N ARG A 975 -15.78 -7.17 5.79
CA ARG A 975 -16.57 -6.50 6.84
C ARG A 975 -16.34 -5.00 6.85
N HIS A 976 -15.09 -4.56 6.71
CA HIS A 976 -14.76 -3.14 6.60
C HIS A 976 -15.34 -2.49 5.33
N HIS A 977 -15.27 -3.15 4.17
CA HIS A 977 -15.86 -2.62 2.95
C HIS A 977 -17.39 -2.56 3.00
N LEU A 978 -18.06 -3.55 3.61
CA LEU A 978 -19.51 -3.52 3.86
C LEU A 978 -19.91 -2.35 4.76
N PHE A 979 -19.15 -2.14 5.84
CA PHE A 979 -19.32 -0.98 6.69
C PHE A 979 -19.13 0.33 5.90
N GLY A 980 -18.06 0.43 5.10
CA GLY A 980 -17.79 1.60 4.25
C GLY A 980 -18.88 1.89 3.23
N ILE A 981 -19.45 0.87 2.59
CA ILE A 981 -20.60 0.99 1.68
C ILE A 981 -21.78 1.67 2.38
N LEU A 982 -22.16 1.18 3.57
CA LEU A 982 -23.27 1.74 4.35
C LEU A 982 -23.02 3.20 4.76
N GLN A 983 -21.77 3.55 5.11
CA GLN A 983 -21.40 4.95 5.41
C GLN A 983 -21.48 5.87 4.19
N ILE A 984 -21.03 5.39 3.02
CA ILE A 984 -21.06 6.16 1.76
C ILE A 984 -22.51 6.40 1.32
N LEU A 985 -23.38 5.40 1.45
CA LEU A 985 -24.81 5.53 1.11
C LEU A 985 -25.54 6.57 1.97
N ALA A 986 -25.07 6.80 3.20
CA ALA A 986 -25.61 7.84 4.09
C ALA A 986 -25.07 9.26 3.83
N GLY A 987 -24.15 9.44 2.88
CA GLY A 987 -23.56 10.73 2.55
C GLY A 987 -22.48 11.21 3.53
N SER A 988 -21.94 10.33 4.39
CA SER A 988 -20.85 10.67 5.30
C SER A 988 -19.55 10.92 4.52
N PRO A 989 -19.03 12.16 4.46
CA PRO A 989 -17.88 12.53 3.63
C PRO A 989 -16.56 11.89 4.08
N HIS A 990 -16.52 11.37 5.31
CA HIS A 990 -15.33 10.73 5.90
C HIS A 990 -15.07 9.31 5.36
N ALA A 991 -16.04 8.71 4.67
CA ALA A 991 -15.88 7.40 4.03
C ALA A 991 -15.37 7.56 2.58
N LEU A 992 -14.07 7.86 2.46
CA LEU A 992 -13.22 7.47 1.32
C LEU A 992 -13.50 8.20 -0.01
N ARG A 993 -12.71 9.24 -0.33
CA ARG A 993 -12.49 9.62 -1.74
C ARG A 993 -11.49 8.63 -2.35
N SER A 994 -11.91 7.85 -3.34
CA SER A 994 -10.97 7.06 -4.13
C SER A 994 -10.18 7.98 -5.06
N ALA A 995 -8.89 8.17 -4.80
CA ALA A 995 -7.98 8.59 -5.86
C ALA A 995 -7.89 7.42 -6.84
N GLN A 996 -8.24 7.66 -8.10
CA GLN A 996 -7.98 6.74 -9.21
C GLN A 996 -6.49 6.38 -9.16
N GLY A 997 -6.21 5.09 -8.96
CA GLY A 997 -4.86 4.53 -8.98
C GLY A 997 -4.49 4.11 -10.38
#